data_AF-A0A8H6QM73-F1
#
_entry.id   AF-A0A8H6QM73-F1
#
_cell.length_a   1.000
_cell.length_b   1.000
_cell.length_c   1.000
_cell.angle_alpha   90.00
_cell.angle_beta   90.00
_cell.angle_gamma   90.00
#
_symmetry.space_group_name_H-M   'P 1'
#
loop_
_entity.id
_entity.type
_entity.pdbx_description
1 polymer ?
#
loop_
_entity_poly.entity_id
_entity_poly.type
_entity_poly.pdbx_seq_one_letter_code
_entity_poly.pdbx_strand_id
1 'polypeptide(L)'
;MKDDTASKRLNQVSSHISAAKLPPDYSDVLSTITTLKEIAATPNPSHRGYARQKQAGKLWVRERITQLLDPNSFEEIGSVSGTVTWKPTGPTTEVPETFTPSNNVQGFGKLHGRRVLLTADDFSIRSGHADGSTADKTIYAEKLAIALKLPVIKLVDGSSGGGSVTTIRKEGWSYLPYVRMYAQVVEQLNKGIPNLGAVVGPAIGLGAARVVSCHFSVMAADIGALFNAGPEVVANATFEEGLDFQDLGGPMVHCTNGTIDNLAANEAECFEQLRTVLGFLPNHGGEAPPVVKCEDPVDREDVGLRSVIPRRAARMYNPYTIIRSVVDMGSWFEIGGLWGRTAIGGLARLGGRPVGIIANNCEVNGGALDAAGSQKLARLLKLCDVMNLPVVQFVDVPGYAIGTVAERNATMRWGVELAKTYFATTTPIFNVITRRAYGVAGGIMLGARDPVVQVAWPSGQWGSLPLDGGIEVGHRQELREAEQQGGKEGKAARYKELEEEYLRLMNPVRTANAFGVKEIVDPKDTRKICCGWVRHVPTYSPFFSAIGCTSAIVFTACGAAYGTAKAGVGVCSSGVLRPDLIVRNIVPIVMAGILAIYGLVVSVLIANTLSQNVALYTSLVQLGAGLSVGLCGLAAGFAIGIVGDAGVRGTAQQPRLYVGMILILIFAEVLGLYGLIVALLMNSARA
;
A
#
# COMPACT_ATOMS: atom_id res chain seq x y z
N MET A 1 86.14 1.90 -27.91
CA MET A 1 85.42 0.88 -27.11
C MET A 1 85.08 1.44 -25.72
N LYS A 2 84.13 2.39 -25.61
CA LYS A 2 83.69 2.95 -24.31
C LYS A 2 82.31 3.65 -24.28
N ASP A 3 81.50 3.61 -25.34
CA ASP A 3 80.18 4.30 -25.38
C ASP A 3 78.93 3.40 -25.33
N ASP A 4 79.07 2.07 -25.39
CA ASP A 4 77.91 1.16 -25.53
C ASP A 4 77.29 0.71 -24.18
N THR A 5 77.91 1.06 -23.05
CA THR A 5 77.45 0.60 -21.72
C THR A 5 76.52 1.60 -21.03
N ALA A 6 76.66 2.90 -21.32
CA ALA A 6 75.78 3.94 -20.79
C ALA A 6 74.39 3.88 -21.45
N SER A 7 74.34 3.75 -22.78
CA SER A 7 73.09 3.62 -23.55
C SER A 7 72.31 2.35 -23.20
N LYS A 8 73.00 1.23 -22.97
CA LYS A 8 72.36 -0.02 -22.51
C LYS A 8 71.80 0.09 -21.10
N ARG A 9 72.50 0.76 -20.17
CA ARG A 9 71.96 1.01 -18.81
C ARG A 9 70.80 1.99 -18.82
N LEU A 10 70.85 3.05 -19.64
CA LEU A 10 69.73 3.97 -19.85
C LEU A 10 68.50 3.24 -20.43
N ASN A 11 68.68 2.37 -21.42
CA ASN A 11 67.59 1.57 -21.98
C ASN A 11 67.04 0.52 -21.01
N GLN A 12 67.89 -0.05 -20.13
CA GLN A 12 67.45 -1.02 -19.12
C GLN A 12 66.68 -0.34 -17.98
N VAL A 13 67.10 0.85 -17.54
CA VAL A 13 66.35 1.68 -16.58
C VAL A 13 65.05 2.20 -17.21
N SER A 14 65.08 2.62 -18.48
CA SER A 14 63.89 3.04 -19.23
C SER A 14 62.89 1.88 -19.43
N SER A 15 63.38 0.64 -19.63
CA SER A 15 62.53 -0.55 -19.73
C SER A 15 61.86 -0.96 -18.40
N HIS A 16 62.48 -0.65 -17.25
CA HIS A 16 61.86 -0.83 -15.93
C HIS A 16 60.88 0.29 -15.55
N ILE A 17 60.99 1.46 -16.18
CA ILE A 17 60.05 2.58 -16.05
C ILE A 17 58.87 2.46 -17.04
N SER A 18 59.05 1.70 -18.13
CA SER A 18 58.12 1.61 -19.27
C SER A 18 56.93 0.67 -19.09
N ALA A 19 56.92 -0.23 -18.12
CA ALA A 19 55.69 -0.93 -17.75
C ALA A 19 54.87 0.02 -16.86
N ALA A 20 53.81 0.62 -17.41
CA ALA A 20 52.91 1.50 -16.67
C ALA A 20 52.41 0.76 -15.42
N LYS A 21 53.10 0.99 -14.30
CA LYS A 21 52.81 0.34 -13.04
C LYS A 21 51.48 0.93 -12.58
N LEU A 22 50.48 0.07 -12.36
CA LEU A 22 49.20 0.50 -11.79
C LEU A 22 49.48 1.32 -10.53
N PRO A 23 48.68 2.37 -10.27
CA PRO A 23 48.85 3.16 -9.07
C PRO A 23 48.75 2.26 -7.82
N PRO A 24 49.42 2.63 -6.71
CA PRO A 24 49.37 1.85 -5.47
C PRO A 24 47.97 1.85 -4.82
N ASP A 25 47.10 2.78 -5.22
CA ASP A 25 45.68 2.82 -4.88
C ASP A 25 44.79 2.50 -6.09
N TYR A 26 43.47 2.46 -5.90
CA TYR A 26 42.50 2.18 -6.96
C TYR A 26 42.06 3.44 -7.73
N SER A 27 42.92 4.46 -7.82
CA SER A 27 42.59 5.74 -8.46
C SER A 27 42.30 5.62 -9.95
N ASP A 28 42.92 4.67 -10.64
CA ASP A 28 42.66 4.30 -12.03
C ASP A 28 41.21 3.80 -12.24
N VAL A 29 40.74 2.88 -11.39
CA VAL A 29 39.37 2.36 -11.43
C VAL A 29 38.37 3.44 -11.04
N LEU A 30 38.66 4.23 -10.00
CA LEU A 30 37.80 5.34 -9.57
C LEU A 30 37.67 6.42 -10.65
N SER A 31 38.75 6.73 -11.37
CA SER A 31 38.71 7.68 -12.50
C SER A 31 37.86 7.16 -13.66
N THR A 32 37.93 5.85 -13.92
CA THR A 32 37.09 5.19 -14.93
C THR A 32 35.61 5.27 -14.55
N ILE A 33 35.27 4.95 -13.29
CA ILE A 33 33.90 5.06 -12.77
C ILE A 33 33.39 6.50 -12.86
N THR A 34 34.23 7.47 -12.52
CA THR A 34 33.87 8.90 -12.56
C THR A 34 33.57 9.34 -13.99
N THR A 35 34.43 8.99 -14.95
CA THR A 35 34.22 9.24 -16.38
C THR A 35 32.90 8.65 -16.87
N LEU A 36 32.61 7.38 -16.55
CA LEU A 36 31.36 6.73 -16.97
C LEU A 36 30.12 7.41 -16.35
N LYS A 37 30.21 7.81 -15.07
CA LYS A 37 29.14 8.56 -14.39
C LYS A 37 28.90 9.93 -15.03
N GLU A 38 29.96 10.66 -15.37
CA GLU A 38 29.87 11.95 -16.04
C GLU A 38 29.21 11.84 -17.42
N ILE A 39 29.58 10.83 -18.21
CA ILE A 39 28.95 10.54 -19.51
C ILE A 39 27.46 10.22 -19.32
N ALA A 40 27.11 9.40 -18.32
CA ALA A 40 25.70 9.07 -18.06
C ALA A 40 24.89 10.26 -17.55
N ALA A 41 25.51 11.16 -16.78
CA ALA A 41 24.89 12.34 -16.17
C ALA A 41 24.71 13.51 -17.13
N THR A 42 25.52 13.56 -18.19
CA THR A 42 25.56 14.68 -19.13
C THR A 42 24.80 14.34 -20.40
N PRO A 43 23.75 15.11 -20.76
CA PRO A 43 23.06 14.88 -22.02
C PRO A 43 24.00 15.20 -23.18
N ASN A 44 23.99 14.38 -24.24
CA ASN A 44 24.71 14.68 -25.47
C ASN A 44 23.76 15.36 -26.47
N PRO A 45 23.85 16.68 -26.72
CA PRO A 45 22.91 17.38 -27.60
C PRO A 45 23.00 16.94 -29.08
N SER A 46 24.14 16.38 -29.50
CA SER A 46 24.31 15.85 -30.86
C SER A 46 23.68 14.46 -31.04
N HIS A 47 23.32 13.79 -29.93
CA HIS A 47 22.65 12.49 -30.00
C HIS A 47 21.23 12.64 -30.54
N ARG A 48 20.94 11.99 -31.67
CA ARG A 48 19.64 12.04 -32.36
C ARG A 48 18.45 11.73 -31.43
N GLY A 49 18.61 10.77 -30.52
CA GLY A 49 17.56 10.42 -29.56
C GLY A 49 17.23 11.53 -28.58
N TYR A 50 18.25 12.25 -28.09
CA TYR A 50 18.06 13.36 -27.15
C TYR A 50 17.43 14.56 -27.86
N ALA A 51 17.95 14.91 -29.05
CA ALA A 51 17.38 15.99 -29.87
C ALA A 51 15.89 15.75 -30.17
N ARG A 52 15.50 14.51 -30.51
CA ARG A 52 14.10 14.13 -30.74
C ARG A 52 13.24 14.23 -29.47
N GLN A 53 13.75 13.78 -28.33
CA GLN A 53 13.06 13.89 -27.04
C GLN A 53 12.70 15.35 -26.75
N LYS A 54 13.66 16.26 -26.94
CA LYS A 54 13.47 17.70 -26.72
C LYS A 54 12.56 18.37 -27.76
N GLN A 55 12.69 18.01 -29.03
CA GLN A 55 11.80 18.50 -30.09
C GLN A 55 10.34 18.08 -29.88
N ALA A 56 10.10 16.93 -29.24
CA ALA A 56 8.76 16.47 -28.86
C ALA A 56 8.20 17.16 -27.60
N GLY A 57 8.90 18.16 -27.04
CA GLY A 57 8.45 18.88 -25.84
C GLY A 57 8.61 18.10 -24.53
N LYS A 58 9.29 16.95 -24.55
CA LYS A 58 9.40 16.05 -23.40
C LYS A 58 10.64 16.36 -22.56
N LEU A 59 10.52 16.19 -21.26
CA LEU A 59 11.66 16.20 -20.36
C LEU A 59 12.58 15.00 -20.62
N TRP A 60 13.88 15.22 -20.39
CA TRP A 60 14.86 14.13 -20.35
C TRP A 60 14.78 13.41 -19.00
N VAL A 61 15.17 12.14 -18.95
CA VAL A 61 14.98 11.27 -17.77
C VAL A 61 15.54 11.87 -16.48
N ARG A 62 16.70 12.52 -16.52
CA ARG A 62 17.31 13.11 -15.31
C ARG A 62 16.63 14.41 -14.88
N GLU A 63 16.06 15.15 -15.82
CA GLU A 63 15.25 16.33 -15.52
C GLU A 63 13.95 15.91 -14.83
N ARG A 64 13.32 14.82 -15.29
CA ARG A 64 12.14 14.24 -14.62
C ARG A 64 12.44 13.82 -13.19
N ILE A 65 13.57 13.13 -12.97
CA ILE A 65 13.99 12.72 -11.62
C ILE A 65 14.21 13.94 -10.73
N THR A 66 14.87 14.98 -11.26
CA THR A 66 15.13 16.23 -10.54
C THR A 66 13.84 16.98 -10.20
N GLN A 67 12.88 17.01 -11.12
CA GLN A 67 11.61 17.69 -10.91
C GLN A 67 10.69 16.90 -9.96
N LEU A 68 10.71 15.57 -10.00
CA LEU A 68 9.87 14.70 -9.18
C LEU A 68 10.34 14.68 -7.71
N LEU A 69 11.64 14.44 -7.48
CA LEU A 69 12.20 14.20 -6.15
C LEU A 69 12.51 15.47 -5.37
N ASP A 70 12.61 15.34 -4.06
CA ASP A 70 13.16 16.39 -3.20
C ASP A 70 14.61 16.71 -3.60
N PRO A 71 15.05 17.98 -3.51
CA PRO A 71 16.41 18.38 -3.88
C PRO A 71 17.48 17.55 -3.15
N ASN A 72 18.53 17.17 -3.88
CA ASN A 72 19.70 16.41 -3.36
C ASN A 72 19.34 15.07 -2.69
N SER A 73 18.23 14.43 -3.08
CA SER A 73 17.80 13.16 -2.49
C SER A 73 18.05 11.92 -3.36
N PHE A 74 18.42 12.11 -4.63
CA PHE A 74 18.57 11.00 -5.58
C PHE A 74 19.86 10.20 -5.34
N GLU A 75 19.71 8.90 -5.13
CA GLU A 75 20.82 7.95 -4.99
C GLU A 75 20.69 6.89 -6.09
N GLU A 76 21.45 7.05 -7.18
CA GLU A 76 21.37 6.15 -8.34
C GLU A 76 21.96 4.77 -8.03
N ILE A 77 21.21 3.71 -8.36
CA ILE A 77 21.66 2.33 -8.30
C ILE A 77 22.15 1.93 -9.70
N GLY A 78 23.35 1.34 -9.79
CA GLY A 78 23.89 0.89 -11.08
C GLY A 78 24.14 2.04 -12.07
N SER A 79 24.75 3.13 -11.61
CA SER A 79 25.00 4.35 -12.41
C SER A 79 25.95 4.15 -13.60
N VAL A 80 26.78 3.09 -13.56
CA VAL A 80 27.73 2.72 -14.63
C VAL A 80 27.26 1.48 -15.41
N SER A 81 26.03 1.00 -15.17
CA SER A 81 25.46 -0.11 -15.92
C SER A 81 25.11 0.34 -17.34
N GLY A 82 25.58 -0.40 -18.34
CA GLY A 82 25.35 -0.11 -19.74
C GLY A 82 26.28 -0.90 -20.65
N THR A 83 26.37 -0.51 -21.92
CA THR A 83 27.29 -1.10 -22.90
C THR A 83 28.52 -0.21 -23.04
N VAL A 84 29.70 -0.76 -22.80
CA VAL A 84 30.99 -0.07 -22.92
C VAL A 84 31.80 -0.72 -24.04
N THR A 85 32.38 0.08 -24.92
CA THR A 85 33.47 -0.36 -25.82
C THR A 85 34.79 0.00 -25.16
N TRP A 86 35.62 -1.01 -24.94
CA TRP A 86 36.92 -0.87 -24.30
C TRP A 86 38.02 -0.75 -25.34
N LYS A 87 38.95 0.18 -25.13
CA LYS A 87 40.14 0.36 -25.95
C LYS A 87 41.35 -0.13 -25.17
N PRO A 88 42.10 -1.12 -25.69
CA PRO A 88 43.35 -1.55 -25.09
C PRO A 88 44.38 -0.42 -25.05
N THR A 89 44.93 -0.16 -23.87
CA THR A 89 46.02 0.81 -23.65
C THR A 89 47.34 0.12 -23.28
N GLY A 90 47.31 -1.17 -23.00
CA GLY A 90 48.47 -1.99 -22.69
C GLY A 90 48.12 -3.48 -22.64
N PRO A 91 49.06 -4.35 -22.24
CA PRO A 91 48.85 -5.80 -22.20
C PRO A 91 47.75 -6.25 -21.23
N THR A 92 47.49 -5.46 -20.18
CA THR A 92 46.51 -5.76 -19.12
C THR A 92 45.65 -4.56 -18.76
N THR A 93 45.69 -3.48 -19.54
CA THR A 93 44.98 -2.23 -19.23
C THR A 93 44.13 -1.79 -20.42
N GLU A 94 42.91 -1.36 -20.12
CA GLU A 94 41.96 -0.85 -21.09
C GLU A 94 41.29 0.40 -20.52
N VAL A 95 40.87 1.30 -21.40
CA VAL A 95 40.10 2.49 -21.04
C VAL A 95 38.79 2.51 -21.82
N PRO A 96 37.71 3.10 -21.27
CA PRO A 96 36.45 3.19 -21.99
C PRO A 96 36.59 4.14 -23.18
N GLU A 97 36.29 3.65 -24.38
CA GLU A 97 36.25 4.47 -25.60
C GLU A 97 34.88 5.09 -25.81
N THR A 98 33.82 4.28 -25.67
CA THR A 98 32.44 4.75 -25.72
C THR A 98 31.61 4.07 -24.65
N PHE A 99 30.60 4.77 -24.15
CA PHE A 99 29.67 4.25 -23.16
C PHE A 99 28.24 4.66 -23.50
N THR A 100 27.36 3.66 -23.59
CA THR A 100 25.91 3.87 -23.64
C THR A 100 25.31 3.38 -22.33
N PRO A 101 24.81 4.28 -21.46
CA PRO A 101 24.22 3.87 -20.19
C PRO A 101 22.93 3.07 -20.42
N SER A 102 22.55 2.28 -19.42
CA SER A 102 21.26 1.59 -19.41
C SER A 102 20.13 2.62 -19.54
N ASN A 103 19.21 2.38 -20.47
CA ASN A 103 18.05 3.24 -20.72
C ASN A 103 16.97 3.19 -19.63
N ASN A 104 17.25 2.57 -18.48
CA ASN A 104 16.36 2.56 -17.34
C ASN A 104 17.15 3.00 -16.09
N VAL A 105 16.86 4.23 -15.65
CA VAL A 105 17.48 4.87 -14.49
C VAL A 105 16.71 4.46 -13.25
N GLN A 106 17.42 3.99 -12.23
CA GLN A 106 16.81 3.47 -11.00
C GLN A 106 17.58 3.96 -9.79
N GLY A 107 16.89 4.12 -8.68
CA GLY A 107 17.54 4.57 -7.46
C GLY A 107 16.57 4.85 -6.33
N PHE A 108 17.14 5.34 -5.23
CA PHE A 108 16.36 5.94 -4.16
C PHE A 108 16.13 7.42 -4.42
N GLY A 109 15.06 7.92 -3.84
CA GLY A 109 14.78 9.35 -3.75
C GLY A 109 13.96 9.65 -2.51
N LYS A 110 13.66 10.93 -2.29
CA LYS A 110 12.66 11.35 -1.31
C LYS A 110 11.52 12.10 -2.00
N LEU A 111 10.30 11.88 -1.53
CA LEU A 111 9.10 12.65 -1.86
C LEU A 111 8.51 13.19 -0.56
N HIS A 112 8.56 14.51 -0.36
CA HIS A 112 8.14 15.15 0.89
C HIS A 112 8.80 14.52 2.13
N GLY A 113 10.11 14.29 2.06
CA GLY A 113 10.93 13.69 3.11
C GLY A 113 10.86 12.17 3.19
N ARG A 114 9.92 11.52 2.49
CA ARG A 114 9.69 10.07 2.55
C ARG A 114 10.52 9.34 1.50
N ARG A 115 11.28 8.32 1.93
CA ARG A 115 12.12 7.53 1.03
C ARG A 115 11.26 6.70 0.08
N VAL A 116 11.60 6.73 -1.20
CA VAL A 116 10.97 5.94 -2.26
C VAL A 116 12.03 5.29 -3.14
N LEU A 117 11.67 4.21 -3.80
CA LEU A 117 12.40 3.69 -4.95
C LEU A 117 11.75 4.21 -6.23
N LEU A 118 12.55 4.45 -7.26
CA LEU A 118 12.04 4.87 -8.55
C LEU A 118 12.69 4.08 -9.70
N THR A 119 11.92 3.94 -10.77
CA THR A 119 12.40 3.51 -12.07
C THR A 119 11.92 4.50 -13.12
N ALA A 120 12.82 5.02 -13.94
CA ALA A 120 12.51 6.00 -14.97
C ALA A 120 13.14 5.59 -16.31
N ASP A 121 12.34 5.57 -17.36
CA ASP A 121 12.80 5.22 -18.71
C ASP A 121 13.47 6.42 -19.39
N ASP A 122 14.62 6.18 -20.01
CA ASP A 122 15.28 7.10 -20.92
C ASP A 122 14.94 6.74 -22.38
N PHE A 123 13.89 7.38 -22.90
CA PHE A 123 13.46 7.19 -24.27
C PHE A 123 14.50 7.62 -25.31
N SER A 124 15.46 8.47 -24.95
CA SER A 124 16.51 8.89 -25.87
C SER A 124 17.46 7.75 -26.25
N ILE A 125 17.52 6.70 -25.43
CA ILE A 125 18.38 5.52 -25.63
C ILE A 125 17.52 4.34 -26.09
N ARG A 126 17.60 4.03 -27.39
CA ARG A 126 16.85 2.93 -28.03
C ARG A 126 15.34 2.98 -27.74
N SER A 127 14.74 4.15 -27.50
CA SER A 127 13.29 4.27 -27.20
C SER A 127 12.81 3.36 -26.05
N GLY A 128 13.69 3.08 -25.09
CA GLY A 128 13.39 2.21 -23.95
C GLY A 128 13.38 0.70 -24.23
N HIS A 129 13.87 0.22 -25.39
CA HIS A 129 13.88 -1.22 -25.73
C HIS A 129 14.84 -2.05 -24.87
N ALA A 130 14.56 -3.36 -24.75
CA ALA A 130 15.35 -4.33 -23.98
C ALA A 130 16.84 -4.33 -24.33
N ASP A 131 17.20 -4.16 -25.60
CA ASP A 131 18.59 -4.18 -26.07
C ASP A 131 19.39 -2.93 -25.68
N GLY A 132 18.71 -1.89 -25.16
CA GLY A 132 19.34 -0.72 -24.54
C GLY A 132 19.36 -0.75 -23.01
N SER A 133 18.87 -1.83 -22.39
CA SER A 133 18.70 -1.96 -20.94
C SER A 133 19.42 -3.18 -20.37
N THR A 134 19.44 -3.29 -19.04
CA THR A 134 19.86 -4.52 -18.33
C THR A 134 18.72 -4.99 -17.44
N ALA A 135 18.13 -6.14 -17.78
CA ALA A 135 16.95 -6.67 -17.09
C ALA A 135 17.17 -6.91 -15.57
N ASP A 136 18.38 -7.32 -15.19
CA ASP A 136 18.73 -7.58 -13.79
C ASP A 136 18.64 -6.33 -12.92
N LYS A 137 18.84 -5.13 -13.49
CA LYS A 137 18.69 -3.86 -12.77
C LYS A 137 17.25 -3.70 -12.28
N THR A 138 16.28 -3.84 -13.18
CA THR A 138 14.85 -3.77 -12.86
C THR A 138 14.42 -4.86 -11.89
N ILE A 139 14.86 -6.11 -12.09
CA ILE A 139 14.54 -7.21 -11.16
C ILE A 139 15.09 -6.92 -9.76
N TYR A 140 16.31 -6.38 -9.67
CA TYR A 140 16.91 -5.99 -8.40
C TYR A 140 16.10 -4.91 -7.68
N ALA A 141 15.71 -3.82 -8.36
CA ALA A 141 14.90 -2.77 -7.75
C ALA A 141 13.52 -3.27 -7.27
N GLU A 142 12.85 -4.11 -8.05
CA GLU A 142 11.54 -4.68 -7.66
C GLU A 142 11.69 -5.63 -6.45
N LYS A 143 12.79 -6.37 -6.33
CA LYS A 143 13.11 -7.17 -5.11
C LYS A 143 13.47 -6.28 -3.92
N LEU A 144 14.22 -5.21 -4.17
CA LEU A 144 14.66 -4.27 -3.14
C LEU A 144 13.47 -3.54 -2.51
N ALA A 145 12.46 -3.19 -3.30
CA ALA A 145 11.21 -2.61 -2.82
C ALA A 145 10.50 -3.54 -1.83
N ILE A 146 10.47 -4.84 -2.09
CA ILE A 146 9.89 -5.84 -1.18
C ILE A 146 10.73 -5.94 0.10
N ALA A 147 12.05 -6.04 -0.03
CA ALA A 147 12.95 -6.21 1.11
C ALA A 147 12.91 -5.01 2.07
N LEU A 148 12.88 -3.80 1.52
CA LEU A 148 12.85 -2.55 2.30
C LEU A 148 11.44 -2.05 2.59
N LYS A 149 10.41 -2.66 2.00
CA LYS A 149 9.00 -2.23 2.06
C LYS A 149 8.81 -0.75 1.70
N LEU A 150 9.50 -0.30 0.66
CA LEU A 150 9.47 1.09 0.22
C LEU A 150 8.52 1.28 -0.97
N PRO A 151 7.79 2.41 -1.03
CA PRO A 151 7.01 2.79 -2.22
C PRO A 151 7.85 2.82 -3.49
N VAL A 152 7.23 2.45 -4.61
CA VAL A 152 7.87 2.40 -5.94
C VAL A 152 7.17 3.38 -6.88
N ILE A 153 7.95 4.27 -7.48
CA ILE A 153 7.50 5.22 -8.51
C ILE A 153 8.02 4.79 -9.89
N LYS A 154 7.13 4.69 -10.88
CA LYS A 154 7.46 4.25 -12.23
C LYS A 154 7.17 5.37 -13.22
N LEU A 155 8.22 5.98 -13.77
CA LEU A 155 8.10 6.94 -14.87
C LEU A 155 8.36 6.21 -16.18
N VAL A 156 7.28 5.98 -16.95
CA VAL A 156 7.34 5.14 -18.14
C VAL A 156 7.29 5.99 -19.41
N ASP A 157 8.27 5.74 -20.28
CA ASP A 157 8.45 6.42 -21.55
C ASP A 157 9.25 5.49 -22.50
N GLY A 158 8.52 4.67 -23.24
CA GLY A 158 9.06 3.63 -24.12
C GLY A 158 8.50 2.24 -23.80
N SER A 159 9.20 1.21 -24.27
CA SER A 159 8.83 -0.18 -23.97
C SER A 159 9.35 -0.69 -22.61
N SER A 160 10.14 0.13 -21.88
CA SER A 160 10.61 -0.13 -20.52
C SER A 160 11.35 -1.47 -20.35
N GLY A 161 12.28 -1.75 -21.26
CA GLY A 161 12.96 -3.04 -21.36
C GLY A 161 12.11 -4.13 -22.01
N GLY A 162 11.04 -3.75 -22.71
CA GLY A 162 10.20 -4.64 -23.52
C GLY A 162 10.96 -5.26 -24.69
N GLY A 163 10.41 -6.36 -25.20
CA GLY A 163 11.09 -7.20 -26.20
C GLY A 163 11.64 -6.42 -27.39
N SER A 164 12.83 -6.82 -27.85
CA SER A 164 13.49 -6.22 -29.01
C SER A 164 13.83 -7.30 -30.03
N VAL A 165 13.54 -7.02 -31.31
CA VAL A 165 13.82 -7.95 -32.41
C VAL A 165 15.33 -8.09 -32.64
N THR A 166 16.11 -7.05 -32.28
CA THR A 166 17.58 -7.08 -32.35
C THR A 166 18.19 -8.06 -31.36
N THR A 167 17.49 -8.40 -30.27
CA THR A 167 17.94 -9.43 -29.32
C THR A 167 18.11 -10.78 -30.02
N ILE A 168 17.24 -11.14 -30.97
CA ILE A 168 17.36 -12.39 -31.74
C ILE A 168 18.68 -12.42 -32.53
N ARG A 169 19.03 -11.29 -33.15
CA ARG A 169 20.30 -11.16 -33.88
C ARG A 169 21.50 -11.22 -32.93
N LYS A 170 21.40 -10.61 -31.75
CA LYS A 170 22.48 -10.57 -30.76
C LYS A 170 22.75 -11.95 -30.15
N GLU A 171 21.70 -12.68 -29.79
CA GLU A 171 21.80 -13.98 -29.13
C GLU A 171 22.00 -15.14 -30.13
N GLY A 172 21.61 -14.96 -31.39
CA GLY A 172 21.71 -15.98 -32.45
C GLY A 172 20.56 -16.98 -32.49
N TRP A 173 19.53 -16.80 -31.65
CA TRP A 173 18.34 -17.66 -31.57
C TRP A 173 17.14 -16.85 -31.04
N SER A 174 15.93 -17.35 -31.27
CA SER A 174 14.70 -16.74 -30.72
C SER A 174 14.41 -17.26 -29.32
N TYR A 175 14.01 -16.37 -28.40
CA TYR A 175 13.78 -16.71 -26.99
C TYR A 175 12.30 -16.70 -26.62
N LEU A 176 11.94 -17.45 -25.58
CA LEU A 176 10.62 -17.37 -24.95
C LEU A 176 10.54 -16.13 -24.02
N PRO A 177 9.58 -15.22 -24.20
CA PRO A 177 9.57 -13.91 -23.54
C PRO A 177 8.99 -13.95 -22.12
N TYR A 178 9.69 -14.59 -21.18
CA TYR A 178 9.28 -14.61 -19.78
C TYR A 178 9.42 -13.24 -19.10
N VAL A 179 8.34 -12.75 -18.47
CA VAL A 179 8.32 -11.48 -17.73
C VAL A 179 8.82 -11.71 -16.28
N ARG A 180 10.15 -11.81 -16.12
CA ARG A 180 10.80 -12.30 -14.89
C ARG A 180 10.52 -11.49 -13.62
N MET A 181 10.21 -10.20 -13.74
CA MET A 181 9.94 -9.29 -12.62
C MET A 181 8.47 -9.31 -12.14
N TYR A 182 7.56 -9.94 -12.87
CA TYR A 182 6.12 -9.77 -12.62
C TYR A 182 5.68 -10.40 -11.30
N ALA A 183 6.32 -11.50 -10.89
CA ALA A 183 6.07 -12.12 -9.58
C ALA A 183 6.34 -11.14 -8.43
N GLN A 184 7.44 -10.37 -8.51
CA GLN A 184 7.76 -9.35 -7.51
C GLN A 184 6.75 -8.20 -7.54
N VAL A 185 6.34 -7.74 -8.72
CA VAL A 185 5.31 -6.69 -8.83
C VAL A 185 4.01 -7.13 -8.16
N VAL A 186 3.53 -8.35 -8.43
CA VAL A 186 2.32 -8.88 -7.79
C VAL A 186 2.49 -9.02 -6.27
N GLU A 187 3.66 -9.47 -5.80
CA GLU A 187 3.96 -9.55 -4.37
C GLU A 187 3.93 -8.17 -3.69
N GLN A 188 4.49 -7.13 -4.33
CA GLN A 188 4.41 -5.76 -3.84
C GLN A 188 2.97 -5.26 -3.73
N LEU A 189 2.15 -5.51 -4.76
CA LEU A 189 0.74 -5.13 -4.76
C LEU A 189 -0.01 -5.81 -3.61
N ASN A 190 0.17 -7.12 -3.42
CA ASN A 190 -0.48 -7.87 -2.34
C ASN A 190 -0.01 -7.49 -0.93
N LYS A 191 1.25 -7.04 -0.79
CA LYS A 191 1.77 -6.50 0.49
C LYS A 191 1.35 -5.06 0.76
N GLY A 192 0.61 -4.42 -0.16
CA GLY A 192 0.23 -3.02 -0.07
C GLY A 192 1.41 -2.06 -0.18
N ILE A 193 2.51 -2.44 -0.85
CA ILE A 193 3.62 -1.52 -1.15
C ILE A 193 3.14 -0.58 -2.26
N PRO A 194 3.01 0.75 -2.02
CA PRO A 194 2.48 1.67 -3.03
C PRO A 194 3.31 1.59 -4.30
N ASN A 195 2.62 1.29 -5.39
CA ASN A 195 3.18 1.26 -6.74
C ASN A 195 2.45 2.35 -7.49
N LEU A 196 3.16 3.43 -7.84
CA LEU A 196 2.58 4.60 -8.48
C LEU A 196 3.25 4.78 -9.85
N GLY A 197 2.45 4.80 -10.92
CA GLY A 197 2.95 4.87 -12.28
C GLY A 197 2.54 6.16 -12.98
N ALA A 198 3.44 6.74 -13.77
CA ALA A 198 3.13 7.84 -14.68
C ALA A 198 3.54 7.48 -16.11
N VAL A 199 2.61 7.67 -17.04
CA VAL A 199 2.88 7.63 -18.47
C VAL A 199 3.28 9.04 -18.92
N VAL A 200 4.57 9.21 -19.19
CA VAL A 200 5.19 10.49 -19.58
C VAL A 200 5.78 10.40 -21.00
N GLY A 201 5.11 9.63 -21.85
CA GLY A 201 5.48 9.38 -23.23
C GLY A 201 4.83 8.10 -23.75
N PRO A 202 5.23 7.60 -24.94
CA PRO A 202 4.66 6.37 -25.50
C PRO A 202 5.04 5.13 -24.67
N ALA A 203 4.09 4.52 -23.97
CA ALA A 203 4.26 3.29 -23.21
C ALA A 203 3.77 2.07 -24.02
N ILE A 204 4.66 1.15 -24.36
CA ILE A 204 4.36 0.05 -25.31
C ILE A 204 4.60 -1.31 -24.67
N GLY A 205 3.63 -2.23 -24.80
CA GLY A 205 3.77 -3.62 -24.39
C GLY A 205 4.08 -3.75 -22.90
N LEU A 206 5.32 -4.12 -22.57
CA LEU A 206 5.75 -4.24 -21.17
C LEU A 206 5.68 -2.90 -20.42
N GLY A 207 6.05 -1.78 -21.04
CA GLY A 207 5.94 -0.45 -20.43
C GLY A 207 4.49 -0.14 -20.02
N ALA A 208 3.53 -0.41 -20.91
CA ALA A 208 2.10 -0.28 -20.62
C ALA A 208 1.69 -1.17 -19.44
N ALA A 209 2.06 -2.46 -19.47
CA ALA A 209 1.74 -3.42 -18.41
C ALA A 209 2.30 -3.00 -17.04
N ARG A 210 3.50 -2.38 -16.99
CA ARG A 210 4.12 -1.89 -15.75
C ARG A 210 3.29 -0.79 -15.08
N VAL A 211 2.72 0.14 -15.85
CA VAL A 211 1.89 1.23 -15.31
C VAL A 211 0.50 0.74 -14.92
N VAL A 212 -0.11 -0.13 -15.73
CA VAL A 212 -1.42 -0.72 -15.40
C VAL A 212 -1.33 -1.62 -14.15
N SER A 213 -0.16 -2.21 -13.89
CA SER A 213 0.17 -2.96 -12.67
C SER A 213 0.63 -2.07 -11.51
N CYS A 214 -0.07 -0.94 -11.31
CA CYS A 214 0.14 -0.02 -10.20
C CYS A 214 -1.15 0.15 -9.40
N HIS A 215 -0.98 0.51 -8.12
CA HIS A 215 -2.08 0.90 -7.24
C HIS A 215 -2.75 2.19 -7.72
N PHE A 216 -1.96 3.09 -8.30
CA PHE A 216 -2.44 4.31 -8.94
C PHE A 216 -1.60 4.62 -10.18
N SER A 217 -2.24 5.11 -11.22
CA SER A 217 -1.64 5.45 -12.51
C SER A 217 -2.15 6.79 -13.05
N VAL A 218 -1.25 7.59 -13.61
CA VAL A 218 -1.57 8.88 -14.22
C VAL A 218 -0.93 9.01 -15.60
N MET A 219 -1.58 9.71 -16.53
CA MET A 219 -1.05 9.94 -17.87
C MET A 219 -1.04 11.44 -18.20
N ALA A 220 0.07 11.90 -18.78
CA ALA A 220 0.22 13.27 -19.24
C ALA A 220 -0.57 13.49 -20.54
N ALA A 221 -1.42 14.52 -20.59
CA ALA A 221 -2.35 14.78 -21.67
C ALA A 221 -1.67 15.16 -22.99
N ASP A 222 -0.56 15.89 -22.90
CA ASP A 222 0.19 16.47 -24.00
C ASP A 222 1.09 15.47 -24.73
N ILE A 223 1.66 14.50 -24.01
CA ILE A 223 2.68 13.59 -24.57
C ILE A 223 2.42 12.10 -24.30
N GLY A 224 1.50 11.78 -23.39
CA GLY A 224 1.25 10.42 -22.94
C GLY A 224 0.48 9.60 -23.97
N ALA A 225 0.89 8.36 -24.16
CA ALA A 225 0.13 7.40 -24.95
C ALA A 225 0.46 5.97 -24.50
N LEU A 226 -0.47 5.03 -24.62
CA LEU A 226 -0.32 3.66 -24.13
C LEU A 226 -0.89 2.65 -25.13
N PHE A 227 -0.14 1.60 -25.46
CA PHE A 227 -0.58 0.58 -26.41
C PHE A 227 -0.03 -0.80 -26.08
N ASN A 228 -0.75 -1.84 -26.49
CA ASN A 228 -0.21 -3.20 -26.49
C ASN A 228 0.87 -3.36 -27.58
N ALA A 229 0.64 -2.74 -28.75
CA ALA A 229 1.57 -2.69 -29.88
C ALA A 229 1.50 -1.31 -30.54
N GLY A 230 2.60 -0.84 -31.13
CA GLY A 230 2.65 0.47 -31.78
C GLY A 230 1.80 0.52 -33.08
N PRO A 231 1.46 1.73 -33.57
CA PRO A 231 0.57 1.90 -34.72
C PRO A 231 0.97 1.11 -35.98
N GLU A 232 2.26 1.10 -36.32
CA GLU A 232 2.78 0.32 -37.44
C GLU A 232 2.53 -1.19 -37.32
N VAL A 233 2.59 -1.72 -36.10
CA VAL A 233 2.32 -3.15 -35.87
C VAL A 233 0.82 -3.42 -35.98
N VAL A 234 -0.02 -2.50 -35.53
CA VAL A 234 -1.47 -2.58 -35.66
C VAL A 234 -1.88 -2.53 -37.14
N ALA A 235 -1.38 -1.57 -37.91
CA ALA A 235 -1.63 -1.46 -39.34
C ALA A 235 -1.29 -2.76 -40.08
N ASN A 236 -0.14 -3.36 -39.78
CA ASN A 236 0.28 -4.61 -40.42
C ASN A 236 -0.52 -5.85 -39.94
N ALA A 237 -1.09 -5.84 -38.74
CA ALA A 237 -1.76 -6.99 -38.15
C ALA A 237 -3.29 -6.99 -38.29
N THR A 238 -3.91 -5.80 -38.25
CA THR A 238 -5.37 -5.62 -38.32
C THR A 238 -5.83 -4.91 -39.58
N PHE A 239 -4.89 -4.41 -40.40
CA PHE A 239 -5.16 -3.60 -41.61
C PHE A 239 -5.82 -2.25 -41.32
N GLU A 240 -5.68 -1.75 -40.08
CA GLU A 240 -6.10 -0.40 -39.69
C GLU A 240 -4.95 0.60 -39.87
N GLU A 241 -4.94 1.28 -41.02
CA GLU A 241 -3.91 2.25 -41.39
C GLU A 241 -4.24 3.68 -40.93
N GLY A 242 -3.20 4.53 -40.86
CA GLY A 242 -3.35 5.97 -40.64
C GLY A 242 -3.65 6.41 -39.20
N LEU A 243 -3.66 5.49 -38.24
CA LEU A 243 -3.83 5.80 -36.82
C LEU A 243 -2.56 6.45 -36.25
N ASP A 244 -2.71 7.60 -35.61
CA ASP A 244 -1.62 8.19 -34.85
C ASP A 244 -1.57 7.67 -33.40
N PHE A 245 -0.60 8.16 -32.61
CA PHE A 245 -0.47 7.75 -31.21
C PHE A 245 -1.65 8.19 -30.33
N GLN A 246 -2.31 9.31 -30.64
CA GLN A 246 -3.45 9.80 -29.87
C GLN A 246 -4.72 9.03 -30.22
N ASP A 247 -4.93 8.72 -31.50
CA ASP A 247 -6.07 7.96 -32.01
C ASP A 247 -6.09 6.55 -31.43
N LEU A 248 -4.94 5.86 -31.44
CA LEU A 248 -4.85 4.47 -31.02
C LEU A 248 -4.89 4.29 -29.50
N GLY A 249 -4.24 5.18 -28.75
CA GLY A 249 -4.01 4.96 -27.32
C GLY A 249 -3.67 6.23 -26.55
N GLY A 250 -4.22 7.36 -26.98
CA GLY A 250 -4.08 8.61 -26.27
C GLY A 250 -4.77 8.61 -24.89
N PRO A 251 -4.59 9.69 -24.12
CA PRO A 251 -5.10 9.80 -22.76
C PRO A 251 -6.62 9.71 -22.67
N MET A 252 -7.35 10.22 -23.67
CA MET A 252 -8.82 10.14 -23.70
C MET A 252 -9.35 8.73 -23.92
N VAL A 253 -8.57 7.82 -24.51
CA VAL A 253 -8.94 6.41 -24.61
C VAL A 253 -8.80 5.75 -23.24
N HIS A 254 -7.63 5.88 -22.62
CA HIS A 254 -7.28 5.08 -21.43
C HIS A 254 -7.79 5.64 -20.12
N CYS A 255 -7.98 6.95 -20.01
CA CYS A 255 -8.55 7.56 -18.81
C CYS A 255 -10.09 7.42 -18.77
N THR A 256 -10.75 7.11 -19.90
CA THR A 256 -12.21 6.93 -19.96
C THR A 256 -12.65 5.46 -19.89
N ASN A 257 -11.74 4.52 -20.14
CA ASN A 257 -11.99 3.08 -20.07
C ASN A 257 -11.49 2.40 -18.76
N GLY A 258 -10.77 3.15 -17.90
CA GLY A 258 -10.26 2.68 -16.61
C GLY A 258 -8.91 1.95 -16.67
N THR A 259 -8.19 2.01 -17.79
CA THR A 259 -6.82 1.47 -17.92
C THR A 259 -5.82 2.33 -17.17
N ILE A 260 -6.01 3.66 -17.23
CA ILE A 260 -5.28 4.65 -16.44
C ILE A 260 -6.26 5.34 -15.50
N ASP A 261 -5.84 5.55 -14.26
CA ASP A 261 -6.72 6.12 -13.24
C ASP A 261 -7.00 7.60 -13.50
N ASN A 262 -5.97 8.42 -13.71
CA ASN A 262 -6.13 9.86 -13.86
C ASN A 262 -5.45 10.45 -15.10
N LEU A 263 -6.04 11.55 -15.58
CA LEU A 263 -5.44 12.46 -16.55
C LEU A 263 -4.72 13.59 -15.81
N ALA A 264 -3.56 14.00 -16.32
CA ALA A 264 -2.86 15.21 -15.90
C ALA A 264 -2.58 16.07 -17.13
N ALA A 265 -2.57 17.40 -17.01
CA ALA A 265 -2.35 18.31 -18.13
C ALA A 265 -0.97 18.15 -18.78
N ASN A 266 0.04 17.81 -17.99
CA ASN A 266 1.44 17.64 -18.42
C ASN A 266 2.25 16.81 -17.41
N GLU A 267 3.54 16.62 -17.69
CA GLU A 267 4.47 15.87 -16.82
C GLU A 267 4.55 16.43 -15.39
N ALA A 268 4.52 17.76 -15.22
CA ALA A 268 4.62 18.37 -13.90
C ALA A 268 3.40 18.02 -13.03
N GLU A 269 2.19 18.07 -13.60
CA GLU A 269 0.98 17.69 -12.88
C GLU A 269 0.95 16.17 -12.59
N CYS A 270 1.47 15.32 -13.47
CA CYS A 270 1.67 13.90 -13.15
C CYS A 270 2.45 13.73 -11.84
N PHE A 271 3.57 14.46 -11.69
CA PHE A 271 4.41 14.37 -10.50
C PHE A 271 3.68 14.86 -9.24
N GLU A 272 2.90 15.94 -9.33
CA GLU A 272 2.07 16.42 -8.21
C GLU A 272 1.00 15.40 -7.79
N GLN A 273 0.33 14.74 -8.74
CA GLN A 273 -0.65 13.70 -8.42
C GLN A 273 0.03 12.49 -7.74
N LEU A 274 1.21 12.06 -8.20
CA LEU A 274 1.98 10.99 -7.55
C LEU A 274 2.34 11.34 -6.10
N ARG A 275 2.80 12.58 -5.84
CA ARG A 275 3.10 13.07 -4.48
C ARG A 275 1.86 13.10 -3.60
N THR A 276 0.77 13.61 -4.15
CA THR A 276 -0.52 13.74 -3.47
C THR A 276 -1.03 12.36 -3.03
N VAL A 277 -1.10 11.40 -3.95
CA VAL A 277 -1.54 10.02 -3.64
C VAL A 277 -0.64 9.37 -2.60
N LEU A 278 0.69 9.46 -2.76
CA LEU A 278 1.62 8.89 -1.78
C LEU A 278 1.41 9.46 -0.38
N GLY A 279 1.00 10.73 -0.28
CA GLY A 279 0.66 11.38 0.98
C GLY A 279 -0.47 10.69 1.75
N PHE A 280 -1.40 10.00 1.09
CA PHE A 280 -2.49 9.26 1.75
C PHE A 280 -2.13 7.83 2.14
N LEU A 281 -1.12 7.22 1.49
CA LEU A 281 -0.83 5.79 1.61
C LEU A 281 0.29 5.50 2.63
N PRO A 282 0.26 4.37 3.36
CA PRO A 282 1.39 3.91 4.19
C PRO A 282 2.58 3.42 3.33
N ASN A 283 3.74 3.07 3.91
CA ASN A 283 4.85 2.47 3.13
C ASN A 283 4.53 1.07 2.63
N HIS A 284 3.73 0.35 3.40
CA HIS A 284 3.18 -0.93 3.02
C HIS A 284 1.90 -1.21 3.82
N GLY A 285 1.12 -2.21 3.42
CA GLY A 285 -0.14 -2.59 4.06
C GLY A 285 -0.04 -3.18 5.48
N GLY A 286 1.15 -3.18 6.08
CA GLY A 286 1.35 -3.57 7.48
C GLY A 286 1.56 -2.39 8.43
N GLU A 287 1.58 -1.17 7.89
CA GLU A 287 1.67 0.08 8.64
C GLU A 287 0.32 0.79 8.66
N ALA A 288 0.13 1.64 9.68
CA ALA A 288 -1.01 2.54 9.73
C ALA A 288 -0.82 3.67 8.69
N PRO A 289 -1.88 4.10 8.00
CA PRO A 289 -1.82 5.24 7.10
C PRO A 289 -1.35 6.53 7.79
N PRO A 290 -0.65 7.43 7.08
CA PRO A 290 -0.08 8.65 7.66
C PRO A 290 -1.19 9.64 8.08
N VAL A 291 -1.21 10.00 9.36
CA VAL A 291 -2.08 11.03 9.93
C VAL A 291 -1.35 12.36 9.91
N VAL A 292 -1.99 13.40 9.36
CA VAL A 292 -1.44 14.76 9.32
C VAL A 292 -2.18 15.68 10.29
N LYS A 293 -1.55 16.79 10.68
CA LYS A 293 -2.24 17.82 11.45
C LYS A 293 -3.37 18.42 10.60
N CYS A 294 -4.56 18.53 11.19
CA CYS A 294 -5.73 19.11 10.54
C CYS A 294 -6.03 20.48 11.16
N GLU A 295 -6.21 21.49 10.31
CA GLU A 295 -6.60 22.85 10.73
C GLU A 295 -8.11 23.10 10.52
N ASP A 296 -8.80 22.23 9.77
CA ASP A 296 -10.25 22.30 9.56
C ASP A 296 -10.99 21.71 10.79
N PRO A 297 -11.77 22.52 11.54
CA PRO A 297 -12.48 22.05 12.72
C PRO A 297 -13.31 20.80 12.46
N VAL A 298 -13.19 19.83 13.37
CA VAL A 298 -13.87 18.54 13.26
C VAL A 298 -15.38 18.68 13.48
N ASP A 299 -15.78 19.70 14.24
CA ASP A 299 -17.15 20.08 14.54
C ASP A 299 -17.72 21.14 13.59
N ARG A 300 -17.04 21.44 12.47
CA ARG A 300 -17.56 22.33 11.44
C ARG A 300 -18.90 21.79 10.92
N GLU A 301 -19.91 22.64 10.98
CA GLU A 301 -21.23 22.38 10.41
C GLU A 301 -21.32 22.98 8.99
N ASP A 302 -22.14 22.37 8.14
CA ASP A 302 -22.56 22.96 6.86
C ASP A 302 -24.09 22.90 6.71
N VAL A 303 -24.73 24.01 7.06
CA VAL A 303 -26.20 24.15 6.99
C VAL A 303 -26.74 23.95 5.57
N GLY A 304 -25.93 24.21 4.53
CA GLY A 304 -26.33 24.03 3.13
C GLY A 304 -26.69 22.59 2.78
N LEU A 305 -26.12 21.61 3.49
CA LEU A 305 -26.41 20.18 3.29
C LEU A 305 -27.87 19.83 3.59
N ARG A 306 -28.60 20.61 4.41
CA ARG A 306 -30.04 20.38 4.66
C ARG A 306 -30.90 20.54 3.41
N SER A 307 -30.43 21.32 2.44
CA SER A 307 -31.15 21.64 1.21
C SER A 307 -30.50 21.09 -0.07
N VAL A 308 -29.35 20.41 0.05
CA VAL A 308 -28.61 19.91 -1.12
C VAL A 308 -29.40 18.86 -1.89
N ILE A 309 -30.24 18.09 -1.19
CA ILE A 309 -31.10 17.07 -1.79
C ILE A 309 -32.49 17.64 -2.08
N PRO A 310 -32.89 17.72 -3.36
CA PRO A 310 -34.21 18.23 -3.72
C PRO A 310 -35.34 17.34 -3.20
N ARG A 311 -36.44 17.95 -2.73
CA ARG A 311 -37.66 17.21 -2.38
C ARG A 311 -38.32 16.53 -3.58
N ARG A 312 -38.14 17.07 -4.80
CA ARG A 312 -38.68 16.47 -6.03
C ARG A 312 -37.82 15.26 -6.42
N ALA A 313 -38.39 14.06 -6.39
CA ALA A 313 -37.68 12.81 -6.67
C ALA A 313 -36.96 12.78 -8.03
N ALA A 314 -37.53 13.34 -9.09
CA ALA A 314 -36.88 13.35 -10.40
C ALA A 314 -35.67 14.31 -10.49
N ARG A 315 -35.50 15.24 -9.55
CA ARG A 315 -34.43 16.25 -9.61
C ARG A 315 -33.13 15.69 -9.02
N MET A 316 -32.06 15.81 -9.81
CA MET A 316 -30.70 15.44 -9.44
C MET A 316 -30.04 16.56 -8.61
N TYR A 317 -28.92 16.24 -7.98
CA TYR A 317 -28.06 17.16 -7.25
C TYR A 317 -26.60 16.80 -7.47
N ASN A 318 -25.69 17.74 -7.20
CA ASN A 318 -24.26 17.50 -7.35
C ASN A 318 -23.69 16.83 -6.08
N PRO A 319 -23.27 15.54 -6.12
CA PRO A 319 -22.77 14.83 -4.96
C PRO A 319 -21.37 15.28 -4.51
N TYR A 320 -20.59 15.93 -5.39
CA TYR A 320 -19.31 16.52 -5.02
C TYR A 320 -19.47 17.61 -3.95
N THR A 321 -20.63 18.28 -3.91
CA THR A 321 -20.96 19.24 -2.85
C THR A 321 -20.92 18.57 -1.47
N ILE A 322 -21.49 17.37 -1.36
CA ILE A 322 -21.51 16.60 -0.11
C ILE A 322 -20.09 16.16 0.25
N ILE A 323 -19.36 15.58 -0.72
CA ILE A 323 -17.99 15.09 -0.49
C ILE A 323 -17.10 16.24 0.00
N ARG A 324 -17.04 17.35 -0.75
CA ARG A 324 -16.19 18.51 -0.43
C ARG A 324 -16.58 19.21 0.86
N SER A 325 -17.86 19.19 1.23
CA SER A 325 -18.35 19.74 2.49
C SER A 325 -17.91 18.89 3.69
N VAL A 326 -17.95 17.56 3.56
CA VAL A 326 -17.70 16.63 4.67
C VAL A 326 -16.21 16.41 4.91
N VAL A 327 -15.40 16.24 3.87
CA VAL A 327 -13.96 15.97 3.99
C VAL A 327 -13.18 17.22 4.44
N ASP A 328 -11.94 17.03 4.91
CA ASP A 328 -11.07 18.15 5.27
C ASP A 328 -10.84 19.06 4.06
N MET A 329 -10.88 20.38 4.27
CA MET A 329 -10.66 21.36 3.21
C MET A 329 -9.36 21.08 2.43
N GLY A 330 -9.46 21.05 1.09
CA GLY A 330 -8.33 20.80 0.20
C GLY A 330 -7.82 19.35 0.16
N SER A 331 -8.46 18.42 0.86
CA SER A 331 -8.01 17.01 0.93
C SER A 331 -8.60 16.09 -0.14
N TRP A 332 -9.63 16.52 -0.88
CA TRP A 332 -10.30 15.67 -1.87
C TRP A 332 -9.40 15.38 -3.06
N PHE A 333 -9.09 14.09 -3.28
CA PHE A 333 -8.37 13.59 -4.44
C PHE A 333 -9.19 12.51 -5.15
N GLU A 334 -9.75 12.86 -6.30
CA GLU A 334 -10.55 11.92 -7.09
C GLU A 334 -9.67 10.96 -7.90
N ILE A 335 -10.09 9.69 -7.94
CA ILE A 335 -9.46 8.64 -8.74
C ILE A 335 -10.46 8.22 -9.81
N GLY A 336 -10.08 8.29 -11.09
CA GLY A 336 -10.94 7.83 -12.18
C GLY A 336 -12.05 8.81 -12.56
N GLY A 337 -11.82 10.12 -12.51
CA GLY A 337 -12.87 11.11 -12.77
C GLY A 337 -13.52 11.03 -14.17
N LEU A 338 -12.83 10.42 -15.14
CA LEU A 338 -13.30 10.28 -16.53
C LEU A 338 -13.92 8.92 -16.86
N TRP A 339 -13.85 7.93 -15.97
CA TRP A 339 -14.41 6.58 -16.20
C TRP A 339 -15.32 6.12 -15.05
N GLY A 340 -16.24 5.20 -15.36
CA GLY A 340 -17.19 4.67 -14.36
C GLY A 340 -17.97 5.77 -13.62
N ARG A 341 -18.41 6.81 -14.35
CA ARG A 341 -18.91 8.08 -13.81
C ARG A 341 -20.23 8.00 -13.03
N THR A 342 -20.88 6.84 -13.03
CA THR A 342 -22.02 6.52 -12.14
C THR A 342 -21.58 6.41 -10.66
N ALA A 343 -20.28 6.21 -10.43
CA ALA A 343 -19.65 6.15 -9.12
C ALA A 343 -18.49 7.16 -9.03
N ILE A 344 -18.47 7.91 -7.94
CA ILE A 344 -17.37 8.80 -7.55
C ILE A 344 -16.54 8.05 -6.52
N GLY A 345 -15.23 8.03 -6.74
CA GLY A 345 -14.29 7.30 -5.90
C GLY A 345 -13.00 8.09 -5.76
N GLY A 346 -12.42 8.09 -4.57
CA GLY A 346 -11.18 8.83 -4.33
C GLY A 346 -10.67 8.68 -2.91
N LEU A 347 -9.65 9.47 -2.62
CA LEU A 347 -9.02 9.58 -1.31
C LEU A 347 -9.31 10.95 -0.71
N ALA A 348 -9.46 11.02 0.60
CA ALA A 348 -9.63 12.27 1.32
C ALA A 348 -9.08 12.17 2.74
N ARG A 349 -9.23 13.25 3.53
CA ARG A 349 -8.97 13.20 4.97
C ARG A 349 -10.20 13.59 5.78
N LEU A 350 -10.28 13.02 6.97
CA LEU A 350 -11.25 13.38 7.99
C LEU A 350 -10.52 13.57 9.33
N GLY A 351 -10.38 14.81 9.76
CA GLY A 351 -9.59 15.15 10.95
C GLY A 351 -8.13 14.73 10.83
N GLY A 352 -7.55 14.87 9.63
CA GLY A 352 -6.15 14.54 9.34
C GLY A 352 -5.88 13.07 8.99
N ARG A 353 -6.85 12.18 9.23
CA ARG A 353 -6.73 10.74 8.94
C ARG A 353 -7.17 10.45 7.50
N PRO A 354 -6.38 9.69 6.72
CA PRO A 354 -6.72 9.40 5.33
C PRO A 354 -7.85 8.37 5.26
N VAL A 355 -8.78 8.57 4.32
CA VAL A 355 -9.95 7.74 4.11
C VAL A 355 -10.19 7.53 2.61
N GLY A 356 -10.78 6.39 2.26
CA GLY A 356 -11.40 6.21 0.96
C GLY A 356 -12.81 6.80 0.97
N ILE A 357 -13.21 7.50 -0.10
CA ILE A 357 -14.58 7.98 -0.27
C ILE A 357 -15.20 7.26 -1.46
N ILE A 358 -16.42 6.78 -1.26
CA ILE A 358 -17.28 6.25 -2.31
C ILE A 358 -18.58 7.05 -2.31
N ALA A 359 -19.04 7.50 -3.46
CA ALA A 359 -20.35 8.13 -3.60
C ALA A 359 -21.02 7.73 -4.91
N ASN A 360 -22.35 7.66 -4.91
CA ASN A 360 -23.11 7.45 -6.14
C ASN A 360 -23.35 8.78 -6.84
N ASN A 361 -23.19 8.80 -8.17
CA ASN A 361 -23.40 10.01 -8.95
C ASN A 361 -24.78 10.07 -9.58
N CYS A 362 -25.72 10.76 -8.92
CA CYS A 362 -27.08 10.86 -9.44
C CYS A 362 -27.19 11.67 -10.75
N GLU A 363 -26.20 12.50 -11.10
CA GLU A 363 -26.15 13.27 -12.35
C GLU A 363 -25.85 12.41 -13.58
N VAL A 364 -25.38 11.17 -13.37
CA VAL A 364 -25.04 10.22 -14.45
C VAL A 364 -25.92 8.98 -14.30
N ASN A 365 -26.74 8.70 -15.33
CA ASN A 365 -27.67 7.58 -15.34
C ASN A 365 -28.58 7.51 -14.10
N GLY A 366 -28.93 8.66 -13.53
CA GLY A 366 -29.73 8.74 -12.30
C GLY A 366 -29.07 8.11 -11.06
N GLY A 367 -27.78 7.79 -11.10
CA GLY A 367 -27.05 7.09 -10.03
C GLY A 367 -27.14 5.56 -10.11
N ALA A 368 -27.78 5.00 -11.14
CA ALA A 368 -27.86 3.57 -11.33
C ALA A 368 -26.48 2.99 -11.65
N LEU A 369 -26.03 2.02 -10.85
CA LEU A 369 -24.69 1.50 -10.92
C LEU A 369 -24.52 0.61 -12.16
N ASP A 370 -23.58 0.97 -13.03
CA ASP A 370 -23.28 0.25 -14.27
C ASP A 370 -22.03 -0.64 -14.13
N ALA A 371 -21.66 -1.32 -15.21
CA ALA A 371 -20.48 -2.19 -15.25
C ALA A 371 -19.18 -1.43 -14.90
N ALA A 372 -18.95 -0.28 -15.53
CA ALA A 372 -17.74 0.51 -15.33
C ALA A 372 -17.68 1.11 -13.91
N GLY A 373 -18.79 1.63 -13.38
CA GLY A 373 -18.87 2.09 -11.99
C GLY A 373 -18.62 0.95 -11.00
N SER A 374 -19.13 -0.26 -11.29
CA SER A 374 -18.89 -1.43 -10.45
C SER A 374 -17.40 -1.83 -10.41
N GLN A 375 -16.74 -1.84 -11.57
CA GLN A 375 -15.30 -2.09 -11.67
C GLN A 375 -14.46 -1.03 -10.93
N LYS A 376 -14.84 0.24 -11.07
CA LYS A 376 -14.20 1.37 -10.37
C LYS A 376 -14.27 1.23 -8.87
N LEU A 377 -15.46 0.96 -8.33
CA LEU A 377 -15.64 0.77 -6.90
C LEU A 377 -14.89 -0.46 -6.39
N ALA A 378 -14.87 -1.56 -7.16
CA ALA A 378 -14.13 -2.76 -6.77
C ALA A 378 -12.61 -2.50 -6.70
N ARG A 379 -12.04 -1.75 -7.65
CA ARG A 379 -10.63 -1.35 -7.64
C ARG A 379 -10.30 -0.47 -6.44
N LEU A 380 -11.14 0.53 -6.15
CA LEU A 380 -10.95 1.43 -5.01
C LEU A 380 -11.07 0.70 -3.66
N LEU A 381 -12.04 -0.20 -3.50
CA LEU A 381 -12.19 -1.00 -2.28
C LEU A 381 -10.95 -1.85 -2.01
N LYS A 382 -10.41 -2.51 -3.05
CA LYS A 382 -9.17 -3.31 -2.93
C LYS A 382 -7.96 -2.45 -2.55
N LEU A 383 -7.85 -1.24 -3.14
CA LEU A 383 -6.82 -0.28 -2.76
C LEU A 383 -6.95 0.11 -1.29
N CYS A 384 -8.15 0.47 -0.83
CA CYS A 384 -8.37 0.86 0.55
C CYS A 384 -8.09 -0.30 1.52
N ASP A 385 -8.51 -1.51 1.17
CA ASP A 385 -8.29 -2.70 1.98
C ASP A 385 -6.81 -3.02 2.17
N VAL A 386 -6.04 -3.09 1.07
CA VAL A 386 -4.61 -3.42 1.14
C VAL A 386 -3.77 -2.32 1.78
N MET A 387 -4.27 -1.08 1.79
CA MET A 387 -3.61 0.09 2.37
C MET A 387 -4.13 0.45 3.77
N ASN A 388 -5.03 -0.34 4.35
CA ASN A 388 -5.67 -0.08 5.65
C ASN A 388 -6.39 1.27 5.75
N LEU A 389 -6.99 1.74 4.65
CA LEU A 389 -7.74 3.00 4.62
C LEU A 389 -9.22 2.73 4.95
N PRO A 390 -9.78 3.30 6.03
CA PRO A 390 -11.20 3.20 6.28
C PRO A 390 -11.99 3.91 5.17
N VAL A 391 -13.19 3.41 4.87
CA VAL A 391 -14.02 3.90 3.77
C VAL A 391 -15.27 4.58 4.30
N VAL A 392 -15.56 5.79 3.82
CA VAL A 392 -16.83 6.49 4.04
C VAL A 392 -17.63 6.50 2.74
N GLN A 393 -18.90 6.10 2.82
CA GLN A 393 -19.77 5.96 1.66
C GLN A 393 -20.95 6.92 1.73
N PHE A 394 -21.18 7.69 0.67
CA PHE A 394 -22.38 8.49 0.47
C PHE A 394 -23.32 7.76 -0.50
N VAL A 395 -24.31 7.08 0.07
CA VAL A 395 -25.18 6.17 -0.67
C VAL A 395 -26.39 6.93 -1.23
N ASP A 396 -26.53 6.89 -2.56
CA ASP A 396 -27.71 7.32 -3.32
C ASP A 396 -27.86 6.45 -4.59
N VAL A 397 -28.22 5.18 -4.39
CA VAL A 397 -28.28 4.16 -5.45
C VAL A 397 -29.72 3.71 -5.69
N PRO A 398 -30.30 3.93 -6.89
CA PRO A 398 -31.61 3.43 -7.26
C PRO A 398 -31.62 1.95 -7.66
N GLY A 399 -30.45 1.34 -7.84
CA GLY A 399 -30.29 -0.03 -8.31
C GLY A 399 -29.10 -0.15 -9.28
N TYR A 400 -29.01 -1.30 -9.95
CA TYR A 400 -28.13 -1.46 -11.11
C TYR A 400 -28.74 -0.82 -12.35
N ALA A 401 -27.89 -0.39 -13.29
CA ALA A 401 -28.33 0.06 -14.60
C ALA A 401 -29.09 -1.07 -15.32
N ILE A 402 -30.22 -0.73 -15.94
CA ILE A 402 -31.09 -1.65 -16.69
C ILE A 402 -31.16 -1.28 -18.17
N GLY A 403 -31.61 -2.20 -19.01
CA GLY A 403 -31.79 -2.00 -20.45
C GLY A 403 -30.71 -2.65 -21.30
N THR A 404 -30.90 -2.65 -22.62
CA THR A 404 -30.08 -3.43 -23.56
C THR A 404 -28.59 -3.08 -23.53
N VAL A 405 -28.23 -1.81 -23.28
CA VAL A 405 -26.85 -1.37 -23.13
C VAL A 405 -26.22 -1.95 -21.85
N ALA A 406 -26.97 -1.95 -20.74
CA ALA A 406 -26.49 -2.50 -19.47
C ALA A 406 -26.27 -4.01 -19.56
N GLU A 407 -27.15 -4.73 -20.25
CA GLU A 407 -27.02 -6.17 -20.51
C GLU A 407 -25.82 -6.48 -21.41
N ARG A 408 -25.62 -5.73 -22.50
CA ARG A 408 -24.45 -5.89 -23.39
C ARG A 408 -23.13 -5.65 -22.69
N ASN A 409 -23.10 -4.72 -21.74
CA ASN A 409 -21.92 -4.42 -20.92
C ASN A 409 -21.78 -5.37 -19.71
N ALA A 410 -22.61 -6.42 -19.60
CA ALA A 410 -22.59 -7.39 -18.53
C ALA A 410 -22.68 -6.76 -17.13
N THR A 411 -23.54 -5.76 -16.96
CA THR A 411 -23.71 -5.03 -15.69
C THR A 411 -23.96 -5.97 -14.52
N MET A 412 -24.75 -7.03 -14.72
CA MET A 412 -25.01 -8.00 -13.65
C MET A 412 -23.74 -8.77 -13.22
N ARG A 413 -22.89 -9.17 -14.18
CA ARG A 413 -21.62 -9.87 -13.90
C ARG A 413 -20.71 -8.99 -13.04
N TRP A 414 -20.54 -7.73 -13.42
CA TRP A 414 -19.67 -6.78 -12.73
C TRP A 414 -20.25 -6.29 -11.40
N GLY A 415 -21.57 -6.15 -11.30
CA GLY A 415 -22.25 -5.87 -10.04
C GLY A 415 -22.04 -6.98 -9.01
N VAL A 416 -22.12 -8.25 -9.42
CA VAL A 416 -21.81 -9.39 -8.54
C VAL A 416 -20.31 -9.45 -8.19
N GLU A 417 -19.39 -9.09 -9.08
CA GLU A 417 -17.96 -8.95 -8.72
C GLU A 417 -17.71 -7.86 -7.68
N LEU A 418 -18.41 -6.73 -7.78
CA LEU A 418 -18.38 -5.70 -6.76
C LEU A 418 -18.91 -6.24 -5.43
N ALA A 419 -20.01 -7.00 -5.45
CA ALA A 419 -20.57 -7.66 -4.27
C ALA A 419 -19.52 -8.53 -3.57
N LYS A 420 -18.87 -9.43 -4.32
CA LYS A 420 -17.80 -10.28 -3.78
C LYS A 420 -16.66 -9.45 -3.19
N THR A 421 -16.32 -8.32 -3.82
CA THR A 421 -15.27 -7.42 -3.31
C THR A 421 -15.68 -6.76 -1.99
N TYR A 422 -16.92 -6.29 -1.87
CA TYR A 422 -17.44 -5.75 -0.61
C TYR A 422 -17.33 -6.76 0.54
N PHE A 423 -17.77 -8.00 0.31
CA PHE A 423 -17.76 -9.05 1.35
C PHE A 423 -16.40 -9.71 1.58
N ALA A 424 -15.46 -9.62 0.62
CA ALA A 424 -14.11 -10.17 0.78
C ALA A 424 -13.13 -9.18 1.44
N THR A 425 -13.37 -7.89 1.31
CA THR A 425 -12.54 -6.85 1.97
C THR A 425 -12.87 -6.76 3.46
N THR A 426 -11.89 -6.40 4.26
CA THR A 426 -11.97 -6.32 5.72
C THR A 426 -11.94 -4.89 6.25
N THR A 427 -11.53 -3.93 5.42
CA THR A 427 -11.46 -2.51 5.79
C THR A 427 -12.80 -2.00 6.33
N PRO A 428 -12.82 -1.21 7.43
CA PRO A 428 -14.05 -0.64 7.98
C PRO A 428 -14.77 0.26 6.97
N ILE A 429 -16.09 0.13 6.91
CA ILE A 429 -16.95 0.94 6.03
C ILE A 429 -18.00 1.66 6.89
N PHE A 430 -18.13 2.96 6.70
CA PHE A 430 -19.18 3.79 7.31
C PHE A 430 -20.14 4.30 6.24
N ASN A 431 -21.42 3.97 6.40
CA ASN A 431 -22.43 4.34 5.41
C ASN A 431 -23.19 5.59 5.85
N VAL A 432 -23.24 6.58 4.96
CA VAL A 432 -24.12 7.75 5.05
C VAL A 432 -25.16 7.63 3.95
N ILE A 433 -26.37 7.20 4.31
CA ILE A 433 -27.48 7.08 3.37
C ILE A 433 -28.05 8.46 3.11
N THR A 434 -27.68 9.05 1.97
CA THR A 434 -28.04 10.43 1.64
C THR A 434 -29.46 10.51 1.06
N ARG A 435 -29.84 9.56 0.20
CA ARG A 435 -31.19 9.53 -0.38
C ARG A 435 -31.65 8.11 -0.71
N ARG A 436 -31.32 7.55 -1.87
CA ARG A 436 -31.86 6.26 -2.32
C ARG A 436 -30.99 5.08 -1.89
N ALA A 437 -31.62 4.02 -1.43
CA ALA A 437 -30.98 2.71 -1.26
C ALA A 437 -31.97 1.61 -1.66
N TYR A 438 -31.92 1.21 -2.93
CA TYR A 438 -32.85 0.23 -3.48
C TYR A 438 -32.18 -1.05 -3.98
N GLY A 439 -32.94 -2.14 -3.86
CA GLY A 439 -32.64 -3.43 -4.47
C GLY A 439 -31.30 -4.02 -4.06
N VAL A 440 -30.78 -4.93 -4.90
CA VAL A 440 -29.54 -5.67 -4.63
C VAL A 440 -28.33 -4.74 -4.54
N ALA A 441 -28.27 -3.68 -5.36
CA ALA A 441 -27.15 -2.73 -5.33
C ALA A 441 -27.06 -1.99 -3.99
N GLY A 442 -28.17 -1.43 -3.50
CA GLY A 442 -28.23 -0.80 -2.19
C GLY A 442 -27.96 -1.78 -1.05
N GLY A 443 -28.54 -2.98 -1.11
CA GLY A 443 -28.32 -4.03 -0.12
C GLY A 443 -26.86 -4.45 0.03
N ILE A 444 -26.15 -4.61 -1.09
CA ILE A 444 -24.72 -4.96 -1.09
C ILE A 444 -23.88 -3.86 -0.44
N MET A 445 -24.09 -2.59 -0.83
CA MET A 445 -23.30 -1.47 -0.30
C MET A 445 -23.47 -1.30 1.21
N LEU A 446 -24.68 -1.52 1.73
CA LEU A 446 -24.98 -1.36 3.16
C LEU A 446 -24.61 -2.58 4.01
N GLY A 447 -24.82 -3.79 3.49
CA GLY A 447 -24.76 -5.03 4.26
C GLY A 447 -23.37 -5.69 4.40
N ALA A 448 -22.31 -5.03 3.93
CA ALA A 448 -21.00 -5.65 3.80
C ALA A 448 -20.20 -5.82 5.11
N ARG A 449 -20.67 -5.26 6.24
CA ARG A 449 -19.97 -5.28 7.54
C ARG A 449 -20.91 -5.67 8.66
N ASP A 450 -20.35 -6.30 9.70
CA ASP A 450 -21.08 -6.69 10.90
C ASP A 450 -20.30 -6.27 12.17
N PRO A 451 -20.86 -5.43 13.06
CA PRO A 451 -22.15 -4.75 12.91
C PRO A 451 -22.13 -3.72 11.77
N VAL A 452 -23.28 -3.54 11.11
CA VAL A 452 -23.47 -2.47 10.11
C VAL A 452 -23.45 -1.11 10.81
N VAL A 453 -22.46 -0.28 10.49
CA VAL A 453 -22.32 1.08 11.02
C VAL A 453 -22.79 2.09 9.97
N GLN A 454 -23.91 2.76 10.26
CA GLN A 454 -24.53 3.67 9.30
C GLN A 454 -25.38 4.75 9.96
N VAL A 455 -25.52 5.87 9.25
CA VAL A 455 -26.48 6.93 9.52
C VAL A 455 -27.27 7.24 8.26
N ALA A 456 -28.49 7.76 8.39
CA ALA A 456 -29.27 8.24 7.27
C ALA A 456 -29.59 9.72 7.39
N TRP A 457 -29.77 10.38 6.25
CA TRP A 457 -30.37 11.71 6.19
C TRP A 457 -31.90 11.63 6.17
N PRO A 458 -32.62 12.72 6.53
CA PRO A 458 -34.08 12.74 6.52
C PRO A 458 -34.70 12.56 5.13
N SER A 459 -33.89 12.72 4.07
CA SER A 459 -34.23 12.51 2.66
C SER A 459 -34.21 11.04 2.23
N GLY A 460 -33.94 10.10 3.16
CA GLY A 460 -33.86 8.68 2.90
C GLY A 460 -35.10 8.07 2.24
N GLN A 461 -34.89 7.26 1.21
CA GLN A 461 -35.89 6.44 0.53
C GLN A 461 -35.27 5.09 0.20
N TRP A 462 -35.87 4.00 0.67
CA TRP A 462 -35.28 2.67 0.56
C TRP A 462 -36.34 1.58 0.45
N GLY A 463 -35.92 0.44 -0.06
CA GLY A 463 -36.78 -0.73 -0.22
C GLY A 463 -36.25 -1.69 -1.28
N SER A 464 -37.01 -2.74 -1.57
CA SER A 464 -36.64 -3.70 -2.62
C SER A 464 -36.73 -3.07 -4.01
N LEU A 465 -37.76 -2.25 -4.26
CA LEU A 465 -38.04 -1.60 -5.54
C LEU A 465 -38.58 -0.18 -5.30
N PRO A 466 -38.37 0.78 -6.24
CA PRO A 466 -39.12 2.03 -6.27
C PRO A 466 -40.64 1.79 -6.39
N LEU A 467 -41.45 2.74 -5.91
CA LEU A 467 -42.92 2.65 -6.04
C LEU A 467 -43.38 2.73 -7.50
N ASP A 468 -42.71 3.56 -8.31
CA ASP A 468 -42.93 3.67 -9.74
C ASP A 468 -42.71 2.31 -10.42
N GLY A 469 -43.78 1.74 -10.96
CA GLY A 469 -43.81 0.38 -11.51
C GLY A 469 -43.92 -0.74 -10.46
N GLY A 470 -43.45 -0.53 -9.22
CA GLY A 470 -43.58 -1.49 -8.13
C GLY A 470 -45.03 -1.77 -7.73
N ILE A 471 -45.87 -0.73 -7.65
CA ILE A 471 -47.31 -0.87 -7.36
C ILE A 471 -48.02 -1.66 -8.45
N GLU A 472 -47.72 -1.41 -9.73
CA GLU A 472 -48.37 -2.10 -10.84
C GLU A 472 -48.08 -3.61 -10.88
N VAL A 473 -46.87 -3.98 -10.47
CA VAL A 473 -46.46 -5.38 -10.40
C VAL A 473 -47.03 -6.06 -9.14
N GLY A 474 -46.91 -5.41 -7.98
CA GLY A 474 -47.35 -5.96 -6.70
C GLY A 474 -48.86 -6.08 -6.57
N HIS A 475 -49.60 -5.13 -7.13
CA HIS A 475 -51.07 -5.03 -7.03
C HIS A 475 -51.76 -5.26 -8.37
N ARG A 476 -51.13 -6.02 -9.28
CA ARG A 476 -51.66 -6.26 -10.64
C ARG A 476 -53.10 -6.76 -10.65
N GLN A 477 -53.44 -7.67 -9.73
CA GLN A 477 -54.78 -8.24 -9.64
C GLN A 477 -55.78 -7.19 -9.16
N GLU A 478 -55.48 -6.50 -8.06
CA GLU A 478 -56.33 -5.46 -7.50
C GLU A 478 -56.59 -4.31 -8.49
N LEU A 479 -55.55 -3.89 -9.23
CA LEU A 479 -55.67 -2.88 -10.28
C LEU A 479 -56.52 -3.35 -11.47
N ARG A 480 -56.48 -4.66 -11.81
CA ARG A 480 -57.35 -5.23 -12.85
C ARG A 480 -58.80 -5.32 -12.40
N GLU A 481 -59.04 -5.69 -11.14
CA GLU A 481 -60.39 -5.73 -10.57
C GLU A 481 -61.00 -4.32 -10.52
N ALA A 482 -60.21 -3.32 -10.10
CA ALA A 482 -60.62 -1.91 -10.16
C ALA A 482 -60.88 -1.42 -11.61
N GLU A 483 -60.09 -1.89 -12.58
CA GLU A 483 -60.30 -1.60 -14.01
C GLU A 483 -61.59 -2.23 -14.54
N GLN A 484 -61.95 -3.43 -14.08
CA GLN A 484 -63.20 -4.10 -14.45
C GLN A 484 -64.43 -3.41 -13.85
N GLN A 485 -64.32 -2.88 -12.63
CA GLN A 485 -65.44 -2.24 -11.93
C GLN A 485 -65.67 -0.79 -12.35
N GLY A 486 -64.60 -0.02 -12.59
CA GLY A 486 -64.67 1.43 -12.84
C GLY A 486 -63.95 1.89 -14.11
N GLY A 487 -63.61 0.98 -15.02
CA GLY A 487 -62.81 1.30 -16.21
C GLY A 487 -61.43 1.86 -15.88
N LYS A 488 -60.85 2.62 -16.81
CA LYS A 488 -59.52 3.24 -16.60
C LYS A 488 -59.47 4.20 -15.41
N GLU A 489 -60.59 4.84 -15.08
CA GLU A 489 -60.69 5.75 -13.93
C GLU A 489 -60.66 5.00 -12.60
N GLY A 490 -61.36 3.86 -12.50
CA GLY A 490 -61.31 3.00 -11.30
C GLY A 490 -59.90 2.49 -11.00
N LYS A 491 -59.16 2.08 -12.04
CA LYS A 491 -57.75 1.71 -11.91
C LYS A 491 -56.87 2.86 -11.46
N ALA A 492 -57.05 4.06 -12.04
CA ALA A 492 -56.26 5.24 -11.69
C ALA A 492 -56.54 5.69 -10.25
N ALA A 493 -57.80 5.65 -9.80
CA ALA A 493 -58.18 5.95 -8.43
C ALA A 493 -57.52 4.96 -7.45
N ARG A 494 -57.61 3.65 -7.72
CA ARG A 494 -56.99 2.64 -6.86
C ARG A 494 -55.48 2.74 -6.82
N TYR A 495 -54.84 3.01 -7.96
CA TYR A 495 -53.40 3.24 -8.02
C TYR A 495 -52.98 4.41 -7.12
N LYS A 496 -53.72 5.52 -7.18
CA LYS A 496 -53.45 6.72 -6.38
C LYS A 496 -53.63 6.46 -4.88
N GLU A 497 -54.65 5.71 -4.48
CA GLU A 497 -54.85 5.30 -3.08
C GLU A 497 -53.65 4.50 -2.55
N LEU A 498 -53.20 3.49 -3.31
CA LEU A 498 -52.04 2.68 -2.97
C LEU A 498 -50.77 3.53 -2.90
N GLU A 499 -50.58 4.44 -3.85
CA GLU A 499 -49.44 5.36 -3.86
C GLU A 499 -49.42 6.24 -2.61
N GLU A 500 -50.53 6.88 -2.26
CA GLU A 500 -50.67 7.70 -1.05
C GLU A 500 -50.41 6.88 0.23
N GLU A 501 -50.92 5.64 0.28
CA GLU A 501 -50.65 4.72 1.37
C GLU A 501 -49.15 4.42 1.50
N TYR A 502 -48.52 3.95 0.43
CA TYR A 502 -47.10 3.59 0.45
C TYR A 502 -46.20 4.79 0.75
N LEU A 503 -46.47 5.97 0.18
CA LEU A 503 -45.71 7.19 0.46
C LEU A 503 -45.78 7.56 1.95
N ARG A 504 -46.94 7.40 2.59
CA ARG A 504 -47.09 7.59 4.03
C ARG A 504 -46.31 6.55 4.84
N LEU A 505 -46.27 5.29 4.39
CA LEU A 505 -45.52 4.21 5.04
C LEU A 505 -44.00 4.37 4.90
N MET A 506 -43.53 4.94 3.78
CA MET A 506 -42.12 5.16 3.45
C MET A 506 -41.46 6.33 4.19
N ASN A 507 -42.14 6.94 5.17
CA ASN A 507 -41.52 7.93 6.05
C ASN A 507 -40.29 7.29 6.77
N PRO A 508 -39.07 7.82 6.58
CA PRO A 508 -37.85 7.21 7.12
C PRO A 508 -37.83 7.11 8.65
N VAL A 509 -38.57 7.98 9.35
CA VAL A 509 -38.74 7.92 10.81
C VAL A 509 -39.40 6.60 11.25
N ARG A 510 -40.31 6.04 10.43
CA ARG A 510 -40.91 4.73 10.71
C ARG A 510 -39.87 3.61 10.71
N THR A 511 -38.88 3.68 9.82
CA THR A 511 -37.76 2.73 9.80
C THR A 511 -36.85 2.90 11.03
N ALA A 512 -36.61 4.14 11.47
CA ALA A 512 -35.85 4.41 12.70
C ALA A 512 -36.58 3.88 13.94
N ASN A 513 -37.89 4.07 14.05
CA ASN A 513 -38.71 3.52 15.14
C ASN A 513 -38.64 1.98 15.21
N ALA A 514 -38.53 1.33 14.05
CA ALA A 514 -38.34 -0.12 13.94
C ALA A 514 -36.86 -0.56 14.08
N PHE A 515 -35.95 0.37 14.37
CA PHE A 515 -34.50 0.14 14.46
C PHE A 515 -33.86 -0.39 13.17
N GLY A 516 -34.49 -0.16 12.01
CA GLY A 516 -33.95 -0.53 10.69
C GLY A 516 -32.79 0.38 10.25
N VAL A 517 -32.74 1.60 10.77
CA VAL A 517 -31.58 2.51 10.69
C VAL A 517 -31.22 2.95 12.11
N LYS A 518 -29.92 3.04 12.42
CA LYS A 518 -29.44 3.25 13.78
C LYS A 518 -29.65 4.69 14.23
N GLU A 519 -29.53 5.63 13.29
CA GLU A 519 -29.75 7.05 13.55
C GLU A 519 -30.14 7.79 12.25
N ILE A 520 -31.04 8.76 12.37
CA ILE A 520 -31.32 9.77 11.33
C ILE A 520 -30.74 11.09 11.80
N VAL A 521 -29.74 11.59 11.08
CA VAL A 521 -28.92 12.73 11.49
C VAL A 521 -29.30 13.98 10.72
N ASP A 522 -29.02 15.15 11.29
CA ASP A 522 -29.06 16.39 10.54
C ASP A 522 -27.92 16.39 9.51
N PRO A 523 -28.20 16.59 8.19
CA PRO A 523 -27.16 16.61 7.17
C PRO A 523 -25.99 17.55 7.47
N LYS A 524 -26.23 18.66 8.17
CA LYS A 524 -25.17 19.63 8.51
C LYS A 524 -24.08 19.07 9.41
N ASP A 525 -24.39 18.04 10.21
CA ASP A 525 -23.51 17.47 11.22
C ASP A 525 -22.72 16.25 10.69
N THR A 526 -22.90 15.90 9.41
CA THR A 526 -22.31 14.70 8.79
C THR A 526 -20.79 14.64 8.98
N ARG A 527 -20.08 15.78 8.85
CA ARG A 527 -18.62 15.86 9.07
C ARG A 527 -18.22 15.41 10.46
N LYS A 528 -18.83 16.00 11.49
CA LYS A 528 -18.55 15.68 12.90
C LYS A 528 -18.71 14.20 13.17
N ILE A 529 -19.75 13.59 12.59
CA ILE A 529 -20.04 12.16 12.74
C ILE A 529 -18.99 11.31 12.03
N CYS A 530 -18.68 11.60 10.77
CA CYS A 530 -17.65 10.88 10.01
C CYS A 530 -16.27 10.98 10.67
N CYS A 531 -15.84 12.18 11.08
CA CYS A 531 -14.59 12.38 11.83
C CYS A 531 -14.60 11.65 13.17
N GLY A 532 -15.75 11.65 13.87
CA GLY A 532 -15.96 10.87 15.07
C GLY A 532 -15.72 9.38 14.81
N TRP A 533 -16.37 8.80 13.81
CA TRP A 533 -16.22 7.40 13.46
C TRP A 533 -14.78 7.02 13.09
N VAL A 534 -14.11 7.80 12.23
CA VAL A 534 -12.73 7.51 11.80
C VAL A 534 -11.73 7.48 12.98
N ARG A 535 -11.98 8.25 14.04
CA ARG A 535 -11.16 8.19 15.27
C ARG A 535 -11.32 6.90 16.07
N HIS A 536 -12.50 6.28 16.00
CA HIS A 536 -12.83 5.07 16.77
C HIS A 536 -12.51 3.78 16.03
N VAL A 537 -12.11 3.84 14.75
CA VAL A 537 -11.65 2.67 14.01
C VAL A 537 -10.48 2.03 14.78
N PRO A 538 -10.70 0.85 15.40
CA PRO A 538 -9.75 0.29 16.34
C PRO A 538 -8.48 -0.07 15.61
N THR A 539 -7.38 0.55 16.01
CA THR A 539 -6.06 0.02 15.71
C THR A 539 -5.86 -1.11 16.71
N TYR A 540 -5.96 -2.38 16.31
CA TYR A 540 -5.70 -3.53 17.20
C TYR A 540 -4.22 -3.64 17.60
N SER A 541 -3.36 -2.80 17.03
CA SER A 541 -1.94 -2.77 17.34
C SER A 541 -1.63 -2.69 18.84
N PRO A 542 -2.15 -1.70 19.60
CA PRO A 542 -1.74 -1.52 21.00
C PRO A 542 -2.14 -2.71 21.89
N PHE A 543 -3.15 -3.50 21.48
CA PHE A 543 -3.53 -4.73 22.17
C PHE A 543 -2.40 -5.76 22.21
N PHE A 544 -1.74 -6.03 21.08
CA PHE A 544 -0.64 -7.01 21.04
C PHE A 544 0.57 -6.54 21.85
N SER A 545 0.87 -5.25 21.82
CA SER A 545 1.89 -4.65 22.70
C SER A 545 1.54 -4.80 24.19
N ALA A 546 0.28 -4.56 24.55
CA ALA A 546 -0.19 -4.71 25.93
C ALA A 546 -0.14 -6.17 26.40
N ILE A 547 -0.46 -7.13 25.52
CA ILE A 547 -0.26 -8.55 25.81
C ILE A 547 1.22 -8.86 25.98
N GLY A 548 2.12 -8.36 25.12
CA GLY A 548 3.57 -8.55 25.28
C GLY A 548 4.08 -8.05 26.63
N CYS A 549 3.69 -6.83 26.99
CA CYS A 549 3.98 -6.23 28.30
C CYS A 549 3.51 -7.12 29.47
N THR A 550 2.29 -7.69 29.35
CA THR A 550 1.68 -8.55 30.37
C THR A 550 2.33 -9.93 30.43
N SER A 551 2.60 -10.56 29.29
CA SER A 551 3.23 -11.88 29.21
C SER A 551 4.65 -11.87 29.77
N ALA A 552 5.40 -10.79 29.57
CA ALA A 552 6.75 -10.64 30.13
C ALA A 552 6.75 -10.76 31.65
N ILE A 553 5.87 -10.01 32.33
CA ILE A 553 5.82 -9.96 33.79
C ILE A 553 5.10 -11.17 34.40
N VAL A 554 3.98 -11.60 33.82
CA VAL A 554 3.16 -12.68 34.40
C VAL A 554 3.93 -14.00 34.41
N PHE A 555 4.53 -14.40 33.29
CA PHE A 555 5.20 -15.69 33.21
C PHE A 555 6.52 -15.74 34.01
N THR A 556 7.30 -14.65 34.01
CA THR A 556 8.51 -14.57 34.84
C THR A 556 8.19 -14.55 36.33
N ALA A 557 7.13 -13.83 36.76
CA ALA A 557 6.67 -13.84 38.14
C ALA A 557 6.17 -15.23 38.56
N CYS A 558 5.44 -15.94 37.70
CA CYS A 558 5.05 -17.34 37.94
C CYS A 558 6.27 -18.26 38.10
N GLY A 559 7.28 -18.10 37.23
CA GLY A 559 8.55 -18.83 37.35
C GLY A 559 9.26 -18.56 38.67
N ALA A 560 9.43 -17.28 39.01
CA ALA A 560 10.05 -16.85 40.26
C ALA A 560 9.30 -17.36 41.50
N ALA A 561 7.98 -17.29 41.49
CA ALA A 561 7.12 -17.78 42.57
C ALA A 561 7.24 -19.29 42.76
N TYR A 562 7.17 -20.06 41.67
CA TYR A 562 7.34 -21.52 41.74
C TYR A 562 8.75 -21.91 42.19
N GLY A 563 9.78 -21.28 41.60
CA GLY A 563 11.18 -21.53 41.96
C GLY A 563 11.43 -21.27 43.45
N THR A 564 10.92 -20.15 43.96
CA THR A 564 10.98 -19.78 45.38
C THR A 564 10.24 -20.78 46.25
N ALA A 565 9.00 -21.13 45.89
CA ALA A 565 8.17 -22.03 46.68
C ALA A 565 8.80 -23.44 46.78
N LYS A 566 9.26 -24.00 45.66
CA LYS A 566 9.87 -25.33 45.64
C LYS A 566 11.23 -25.36 46.33
N ALA A 567 12.13 -24.42 46.02
CA ALA A 567 13.43 -24.37 46.69
C ALA A 567 13.28 -24.10 48.20
N GLY A 568 12.30 -23.29 48.60
CA GLY A 568 11.98 -23.00 50.01
C GLY A 568 11.65 -24.24 50.84
N VAL A 569 10.93 -25.21 50.27
CA VAL A 569 10.68 -26.51 50.94
C VAL A 569 12.00 -27.23 51.24
N GLY A 570 12.92 -27.24 50.28
CA GLY A 570 14.26 -27.80 50.45
C GLY A 570 15.06 -27.10 51.55
N VAL A 571 15.04 -25.76 51.57
CA VAL A 571 15.71 -24.94 52.60
C VAL A 571 15.15 -25.22 53.99
N CYS A 572 13.83 -25.24 54.16
CA CYS A 572 13.20 -25.56 55.44
C CYS A 572 13.58 -26.96 55.92
N SER A 573 13.56 -27.97 55.03
CA SER A 573 13.95 -29.34 55.36
C SER A 573 15.44 -29.43 55.75
N SER A 574 16.32 -28.75 55.02
CA SER A 574 17.74 -28.67 55.33
C SER A 574 18.02 -27.95 56.65
N GLY A 575 17.25 -26.91 56.98
CA GLY A 575 17.40 -26.16 58.23
C GLY A 575 17.10 -26.98 59.49
N VAL A 576 16.22 -27.99 59.39
CA VAL A 576 15.99 -28.94 60.49
C VAL A 576 17.17 -29.89 60.68
N LEU A 577 17.81 -30.32 59.58
CA LEU A 577 18.92 -31.28 59.60
C LEU A 577 20.27 -30.62 59.94
N ARG A 578 20.53 -29.44 59.37
CA ARG A 578 21.80 -28.72 59.40
C ARG A 578 21.56 -27.20 59.43
N PRO A 579 21.20 -26.64 60.60
CA PRO A 579 20.87 -25.22 60.73
C PRO A 579 22.03 -24.28 60.38
N ASP A 580 23.27 -24.76 60.52
CA ASP A 580 24.49 -24.04 60.13
C ASP A 580 24.58 -23.75 58.63
N LEU A 581 23.86 -24.50 57.79
CA LEU A 581 23.91 -24.37 56.32
C LEU A 581 22.77 -23.54 55.72
N ILE A 582 21.81 -23.05 56.52
CA ILE A 582 20.61 -22.34 56.04
C ILE A 582 20.97 -21.13 55.17
N VAL A 583 21.88 -20.27 55.65
CA VAL A 583 22.29 -19.05 54.92
C VAL A 583 22.90 -19.40 53.57
N ARG A 584 23.66 -20.49 53.52
CA ARG A 584 24.30 -20.95 52.28
C ARG A 584 23.27 -21.56 51.31
N ASN A 585 22.24 -22.21 51.84
CA ASN A 585 21.22 -22.90 51.05
C ASN A 585 20.11 -21.98 50.51
N ILE A 586 20.10 -20.68 50.85
CA ILE A 586 19.10 -19.73 50.37
C ILE A 586 19.31 -19.30 48.90
N VAL A 587 20.50 -19.55 48.34
CA VAL A 587 20.89 -19.11 46.99
C VAL A 587 19.87 -19.46 45.88
N PRO A 588 19.26 -20.66 45.82
CA PRO A 588 18.29 -20.97 44.77
C PRO A 588 17.03 -20.10 44.85
N ILE A 589 16.62 -19.66 46.05
CA ILE A 589 15.49 -18.74 46.25
C ILE A 589 15.84 -17.36 45.68
N VAL A 590 17.04 -16.87 45.97
CA VAL A 590 17.52 -15.58 45.46
C VAL A 590 17.58 -15.61 43.92
N MET A 591 18.15 -16.67 43.34
CA MET A 591 18.22 -16.85 41.88
C MET A 591 16.84 -16.92 41.23
N ALA A 592 15.87 -17.61 41.86
CA ALA A 592 14.49 -17.63 41.36
C ALA A 592 13.87 -16.21 41.37
N GLY A 593 14.12 -15.40 42.39
CA GLY A 593 13.61 -14.03 42.50
C GLY A 593 14.12 -13.09 41.41
N ILE A 594 15.36 -13.25 40.95
CA ILE A 594 15.97 -12.42 39.89
C ILE A 594 15.21 -12.54 38.57
N LEU A 595 14.58 -13.69 38.28
CA LEU A 595 13.83 -13.91 37.04
C LEU A 595 12.69 -12.91 36.82
N ALA A 596 12.03 -12.48 37.90
CA ALA A 596 10.95 -11.48 37.83
C ALA A 596 11.48 -10.10 37.38
N ILE A 597 12.75 -9.78 37.67
CA ILE A 597 13.38 -8.54 37.25
C ILE A 597 13.54 -8.52 35.72
N TYR A 598 13.88 -9.66 35.10
CA TYR A 598 13.99 -9.76 33.64
C TYR A 598 12.66 -9.42 32.94
N GLY A 599 11.55 -9.97 33.45
CA GLY A 599 10.21 -9.64 32.95
C GLY A 599 9.83 -8.18 33.19
N LEU A 600 10.15 -7.63 34.36
CA LEU A 600 9.87 -6.23 34.70
C LEU A 600 10.58 -5.25 33.77
N VAL A 601 11.87 -5.47 33.48
CA VAL A 601 12.64 -4.60 32.58
C VAL A 601 12.01 -4.53 31.19
N VAL A 602 11.67 -5.69 30.61
CA VAL A 602 11.02 -5.75 29.29
C VAL A 602 9.62 -5.15 29.32
N SER A 603 8.85 -5.40 30.38
CA SER A 603 7.50 -4.86 30.57
C SER A 603 7.50 -3.33 30.60
N VAL A 604 8.39 -2.72 31.40
CA VAL A 604 8.55 -1.25 31.46
C VAL A 604 8.99 -0.68 30.11
N LEU A 605 9.87 -1.37 29.41
CA LEU A 605 10.38 -0.95 28.11
C LEU A 605 9.26 -0.93 27.06
N ILE A 606 8.42 -1.97 27.01
CA ILE A 606 7.24 -2.02 26.14
C ILE A 606 6.21 -0.95 26.55
N ALA A 607 5.91 -0.83 27.84
CA ALA A 607 4.91 0.11 28.36
C ALA A 607 5.21 1.57 28.00
N ASN A 608 6.48 1.98 28.06
CA ASN A 608 6.91 3.33 27.69
C ASN A 608 6.70 3.67 26.20
N THR A 609 6.52 2.65 25.35
CA THR A 609 6.27 2.83 23.92
C THR A 609 4.81 2.60 23.53
N LEU A 610 3.95 2.28 24.50
CA LEU A 610 2.54 1.99 24.26
C LEU A 610 1.79 3.29 23.87
N SER A 611 1.26 3.34 22.66
CA SER A 611 0.40 4.44 22.21
C SER A 611 -0.76 3.93 21.35
N GLN A 612 -1.79 4.74 21.14
CA GLN A 612 -2.91 4.37 20.27
C GLN A 612 -2.53 4.20 18.79
N ASN A 613 -1.42 4.82 18.36
CA ASN A 613 -1.00 4.84 16.94
C ASN A 613 0.25 3.98 16.68
N VAL A 614 0.47 2.92 17.45
CA VAL A 614 1.57 1.97 17.19
C VAL A 614 1.24 1.13 15.93
N ALA A 615 2.27 0.78 15.15
CA ALA A 615 2.13 -0.08 13.98
C ALA A 615 2.01 -1.56 14.37
N LEU A 616 1.17 -2.33 13.66
CA LEU A 616 0.86 -3.73 14.00
C LEU A 616 2.13 -4.59 14.10
N TYR A 617 3.08 -4.39 13.18
CA TYR A 617 4.36 -5.08 13.21
C TYR A 617 5.11 -4.83 14.53
N THR A 618 5.25 -3.57 14.94
CA THR A 618 5.89 -3.19 16.20
C THR A 618 5.21 -3.87 17.38
N SER A 619 3.88 -3.92 17.38
CA SER A 619 3.12 -4.55 18.45
C SER A 619 3.24 -6.08 18.49
N LEU A 620 3.36 -6.74 17.34
CA LEU A 620 3.64 -8.18 17.26
C LEU A 620 5.07 -8.50 17.69
N VAL A 621 6.04 -7.65 17.36
CA VAL A 621 7.42 -7.77 17.85
C VAL A 621 7.46 -7.62 19.36
N GLN A 622 6.73 -6.65 19.93
CA GLN A 622 6.61 -6.46 21.38
C GLN A 622 5.92 -7.64 22.07
N LEU A 623 4.91 -8.23 21.43
CA LEU A 623 4.32 -9.49 21.90
C LEU A 623 5.35 -10.62 21.95
N GLY A 624 6.11 -10.80 20.85
CA GLY A 624 7.15 -11.83 20.77
C GLY A 624 8.25 -11.63 21.80
N ALA A 625 8.70 -10.39 22.00
CA ALA A 625 9.68 -10.02 23.02
C ALA A 625 9.19 -10.37 24.43
N GLY A 626 7.93 -10.03 24.73
CA GLY A 626 7.30 -10.34 26.01
C GLY A 626 7.13 -11.84 26.27
N LEU A 627 6.70 -12.60 25.26
CA LEU A 627 6.58 -14.05 25.35
C LEU A 627 7.93 -14.74 25.50
N SER A 628 8.96 -14.26 24.80
CA SER A 628 10.31 -14.81 24.86
C SER A 628 10.88 -14.73 26.28
N VAL A 629 10.95 -13.54 26.87
CA VAL A 629 11.43 -13.40 28.26
C VAL A 629 10.50 -14.09 29.26
N GLY A 630 9.19 -14.00 29.04
CA GLY A 630 8.17 -14.58 29.91
C GLY A 630 8.31 -16.10 30.05
N LEU A 631 8.23 -16.82 28.93
CA LEU A 631 8.27 -18.30 28.92
C LEU A 631 9.65 -18.84 29.30
N CYS A 632 10.73 -18.18 28.89
CA CYS A 632 12.09 -18.54 29.34
C CYS A 632 12.25 -18.35 30.85
N GLY A 633 11.74 -17.26 31.42
CA GLY A 633 11.73 -17.03 32.86
C GLY A 633 10.89 -18.07 33.62
N LEU A 634 9.74 -18.47 33.09
CA LEU A 634 8.93 -19.54 33.66
C LEU A 634 9.68 -20.88 33.70
N ALA A 635 10.31 -21.26 32.58
CA ALA A 635 11.09 -22.49 32.48
C ALA A 635 12.32 -22.49 33.40
N ALA A 636 13.05 -21.37 33.45
CA ALA A 636 14.19 -21.18 34.36
C ALA A 636 13.76 -21.34 35.82
N GLY A 637 12.65 -20.71 36.22
CA GLY A 637 12.11 -20.81 37.57
C GLY A 637 11.70 -22.23 37.95
N PHE A 638 11.13 -22.97 36.99
CA PHE A 638 10.79 -24.39 37.19
C PHE A 638 12.02 -25.26 37.44
N ALA A 639 13.06 -25.08 36.63
CA ALA A 639 14.34 -25.79 36.77
C ALA A 639 15.04 -25.43 38.10
N ILE A 640 15.14 -24.13 38.43
CA ILE A 640 15.71 -23.65 39.69
C ILE A 640 14.96 -24.22 40.89
N GLY A 641 13.62 -24.27 40.84
CA GLY A 641 12.81 -24.82 41.92
C GLY A 641 13.10 -26.30 42.20
N ILE A 642 13.12 -27.14 41.16
CA ILE A 642 13.37 -28.59 41.29
C ILE A 642 14.82 -28.86 41.75
N VAL A 643 15.79 -28.22 41.09
CA VAL A 643 17.21 -28.39 41.38
C VAL A 643 17.54 -27.83 42.76
N GLY A 644 16.98 -26.68 43.12
CA GLY A 644 17.14 -26.08 44.44
C GLY A 644 16.60 -26.97 45.54
N ASP A 645 15.40 -27.52 45.37
CA ASP A 645 14.76 -28.41 46.35
C ASP A 645 15.57 -29.70 46.58
N ALA A 646 15.95 -30.39 45.50
CA ALA A 646 16.74 -31.62 45.57
C ALA A 646 18.19 -31.36 46.02
N GLY A 647 18.81 -30.31 45.47
CA GLY A 647 20.21 -29.96 45.73
C GLY A 647 20.45 -29.47 47.15
N VAL A 648 19.53 -28.70 47.72
CA VAL A 648 19.62 -28.24 49.11
C VAL A 648 19.49 -29.41 50.09
N ARG A 649 18.56 -30.34 49.84
CA ARG A 649 18.45 -31.58 50.63
C ARG A 649 19.68 -32.48 50.50
N GLY A 650 20.20 -32.65 49.28
CA GLY A 650 21.42 -33.40 49.03
C GLY A 650 22.64 -32.78 49.72
N THR A 651 22.75 -31.45 49.70
CA THR A 651 23.82 -30.72 50.39
C THR A 651 23.74 -30.86 51.90
N ALA A 652 22.54 -30.94 52.47
CA ALA A 652 22.34 -31.17 53.91
C ALA A 652 22.93 -32.53 54.35
N GLN A 653 22.83 -33.55 53.50
CA GLN A 653 23.38 -34.88 53.74
C GLN A 653 24.88 -34.95 53.40
N GLN A 654 25.29 -34.33 52.30
CA GLN A 654 26.67 -34.32 51.80
C GLN A 654 27.08 -32.90 51.37
N PRO A 655 27.76 -32.12 52.24
CA PRO A 655 28.10 -30.72 51.96
C PRO A 655 28.95 -30.48 50.70
N ARG A 656 29.67 -31.50 50.22
CA ARG A 656 30.46 -31.43 48.97
C ARG A 656 29.60 -31.24 47.72
N LEU A 657 28.31 -31.62 47.76
CA LEU A 657 27.39 -31.48 46.63
C LEU A 657 26.96 -30.04 46.36
N TYR A 658 27.23 -29.10 47.28
CA TYR A 658 26.86 -27.70 47.12
C TYR A 658 27.38 -27.08 45.82
N VAL A 659 28.65 -27.33 45.48
CA VAL A 659 29.26 -26.77 44.26
C VAL A 659 28.56 -27.30 43.01
N GLY A 660 28.23 -28.60 42.99
CA GLY A 660 27.48 -29.21 41.89
C GLY A 660 26.07 -28.62 41.73
N MET A 661 25.36 -28.41 42.85
CA MET A 661 24.06 -27.74 42.83
C MET A 661 24.15 -26.33 42.23
N ILE A 662 25.11 -25.52 42.66
CA ILE A 662 25.28 -24.15 42.18
C ILE A 662 25.56 -24.13 40.67
N LEU A 663 26.40 -25.02 40.16
CA LEU A 663 26.66 -25.11 38.72
C LEU A 663 25.38 -25.39 37.92
N ILE A 664 24.53 -26.31 38.39
CA ILE A 664 23.26 -26.62 37.72
C ILE A 664 22.30 -25.41 37.78
N LEU A 665 22.24 -24.70 38.90
CA LEU A 665 21.41 -23.51 39.05
C LEU A 665 21.84 -22.37 38.11
N ILE A 666 23.14 -22.17 37.91
CA ILE A 666 23.65 -21.20 36.93
C ILE A 666 23.15 -21.55 35.52
N PHE A 667 23.25 -22.82 35.11
CA PHE A 667 22.73 -23.24 33.80
C PHE A 667 21.22 -23.11 33.67
N ALA A 668 20.47 -23.32 34.76
CA ALA A 668 19.03 -23.11 34.78
C ALA A 668 18.65 -21.63 34.64
N GLU A 669 19.39 -20.73 35.29
CA GLU A 669 19.16 -19.28 35.24
C GLU A 669 19.48 -18.69 33.87
N VAL A 670 20.53 -19.20 33.20
CA VAL A 670 20.94 -18.77 31.86
C VAL A 670 19.80 -18.88 30.83
N LEU A 671 18.86 -19.82 31.01
CA LEU A 671 17.65 -19.92 30.18
C LEU A 671 16.81 -18.63 30.21
N GLY A 672 16.63 -18.05 31.39
CA GLY A 672 15.93 -16.77 31.56
C GLY A 672 16.67 -15.60 30.92
N LEU A 673 18.01 -15.62 31.03
CA LEU A 673 18.88 -14.60 30.45
C LEU A 673 18.85 -14.61 28.91
N TYR A 674 18.77 -15.79 28.27
CA TYR A 674 18.57 -15.87 26.83
C TYR A 674 17.27 -15.20 26.37
N GLY A 675 16.17 -15.45 27.08
CA GLY A 675 14.89 -14.80 26.79
C GLY A 675 14.97 -13.26 26.93
N LEU A 676 15.67 -12.76 27.94
CA LEU A 676 15.90 -11.33 28.12
C LEU A 676 16.71 -10.72 26.96
N ILE A 677 17.83 -11.35 26.57
CA ILE A 677 18.67 -10.86 25.47
C ILE A 677 17.86 -10.78 24.17
N VAL A 678 17.13 -11.84 23.84
CA VAL A 678 16.28 -11.87 22.64
C VAL A 678 15.23 -10.77 22.69
N ALA A 679 14.54 -10.58 23.82
CA ALA A 679 13.55 -9.53 23.99
C ALA A 679 14.14 -8.12 23.80
N LEU A 680 15.34 -7.85 24.34
CA LEU A 680 16.03 -6.57 24.16
C LEU A 680 16.49 -6.35 22.72
N LEU A 681 16.97 -7.39 22.03
CA LEU A 681 17.32 -7.31 20.60
C LEU A 681 16.09 -7.01 19.74
N MET A 682 14.99 -7.71 20.01
CA MET A 682 13.72 -7.48 19.31
C MET A 682 13.20 -6.05 19.48
N ASN A 683 13.38 -5.45 20.67
CA ASN A 683 12.88 -4.10 20.94
C ASN A 683 13.89 -2.97 20.64
N SER A 684 15.15 -3.29 20.37
CA SER A 684 16.20 -2.33 19.99
C SER A 684 16.45 -2.28 18.48
N ALA A 685 16.04 -3.32 17.74
CA ALA A 685 15.98 -3.31 16.29
C ALA A 685 14.93 -2.28 15.83
N ARG A 686 15.37 -1.03 15.63
CA ARG A 686 14.56 -0.01 14.95
C ARG A 686 14.25 -0.52 13.55
N ALA A 687 12.97 -0.76 13.27
CA ALA A 687 12.44 -0.86 11.92
C ALA A 687 12.45 0.53 11.26
#